data_AF-A0A7Y1ZNX4-F1
#
_entry.id   AF-A0A7Y1ZNX4-F1
#
_cell.length_a   1.000
_cell.length_b   1.000
_cell.length_c   1.000
_cell.angle_alpha   90.00
_cell.angle_beta   90.00
_cell.angle_gamma   90.00
#
_symmetry.space_group_name_H-M   'P 1'
#
loop_
_entity.id
_entity.type
_entity.pdbx_description
1 polymer ?
#
loop_
_entity_poly.entity_id
_entity_poly.type
_entity_poly.pdbx_seq_one_letter_code
_entity_poly.pdbx_strand_id
1 'polypeptide(L)'
;MTKSVLLFLMLTAGTTVSAQNYQSAYSLIEGDASIEYIKTSLDHALSSLDEQTARWKSRFSDLEGTNIVRELVGYQPPTFLVNIADVSSYLYEVTGESSYAVTTRDLLVSMNEFREFFPEEFQTREEYKDGIPAVNWFRALPVYVEAFMRTQQSGVYSAADMASIEDAVESSAEIVFKFPEWGPMNRAMLRAESLLAASLAFPEHPRSGTWRKMAEILASDTIGKWEIEDASVYHPIWLHAYVNYVDLSGRQSAFESPMMKFYFDYFVELLTPAGTMPEFGDGLWKMNLSEYIVLLERGAREYQDPEMKWAALRMMESMKVLQGNENAFTAGAALEEPSIGLARLLIRRNEWGDADVVPQKPTMRSGDAMDDVIAKKIVMRSGWDPDATYLMLNYKDEGFEGIMPKNYLKQILAVEEEKMHHGQSDENGISMFMRAGTVLLSDGGYRPEAPSGPYGAYRSDIFHNRVVVRDRRKGIGQDYFEIFRDSGAYNESVRTAKIDYQDFPEFEYSRTRLDDRRTGYTGDRILVRDKKEDFVIVVDVVKFNESKYYTAAALWHTRTIVDHGDTWFHTRIDSLMGQHANPGDNKLLIVMPGSKDSGTVGQDRAMQDEIAIYNGTSQYFAAGSVASFVTILVPTDRESDAESYIDRFRLIKQDEQAVTVQVDGTRSFGIKLDLDRDVLTEDIRPRYNYESGMIEYGTHTTDADFSYVSTASENLRWAATNLVRIDVNGTTLFDAPSSQFFQVWGRSDHVGRAKWRRWDNYDE
;
A
#
# COMPACT_ATOMS: atom_id res chain seq x y z
N MET A 1 -38.33 51.05 -15.07
CA MET A 1 -38.47 50.82 -13.62
C MET A 1 -38.95 49.39 -13.41
N THR A 2 -38.42 48.73 -12.38
CA THR A 2 -38.59 47.32 -11.94
C THR A 2 -37.89 46.19 -12.73
N LYS A 3 -37.19 45.35 -11.94
CA LYS A 3 -36.56 44.03 -12.17
C LYS A 3 -35.16 43.99 -12.80
N SER A 4 -34.10 44.16 -11.99
CA SER A 4 -32.72 43.65 -12.28
C SER A 4 -31.76 43.63 -11.05
N VAL A 5 -32.22 43.45 -9.80
CA VAL A 5 -31.30 43.46 -8.62
C VAL A 5 -31.45 42.22 -7.73
N LEU A 6 -31.85 41.06 -8.29
CA LEU A 6 -31.97 39.83 -7.49
C LEU A 6 -31.20 38.62 -8.05
N LEU A 7 -30.14 38.86 -8.83
CA LEU A 7 -29.32 37.78 -9.42
C LEU A 7 -27.82 37.90 -9.11
N PHE A 8 -27.45 38.63 -8.05
CA PHE A 8 -26.03 38.79 -7.65
C PHE A 8 -25.75 38.38 -6.19
N LEU A 9 -26.67 37.65 -5.55
CA LEU A 9 -26.54 37.17 -4.17
C LEU A 9 -26.67 35.64 -4.02
N MET A 10 -26.59 34.88 -5.12
CA MET A 10 -26.58 33.40 -5.12
C MET A 10 -25.30 32.79 -5.72
N LEU A 11 -24.17 33.51 -5.66
CA LEU A 11 -22.87 33.04 -6.16
C LEU A 11 -21.73 33.11 -5.12
N THR A 12 -22.06 33.26 -3.84
CA THR A 12 -21.09 33.26 -2.73
C THR A 12 -21.52 32.41 -1.53
N ALA A 13 -22.32 31.36 -1.77
CA ALA A 13 -22.77 30.43 -0.74
C ALA A 13 -22.40 28.97 -1.07
N GLY A 14 -21.19 28.78 -1.61
CA GLY A 14 -20.70 27.48 -2.06
C GLY A 14 -19.20 27.29 -1.81
N THR A 15 -18.70 27.65 -0.62
CA THR A 15 -17.33 27.29 -0.16
C THR A 15 -17.17 27.23 1.37
N THR A 16 -18.23 27.34 2.17
CA THR A 16 -18.12 27.36 3.65
C THR A 16 -18.39 26.02 4.34
N VAL A 17 -18.41 24.90 3.60
CA VAL A 17 -18.63 23.55 4.18
C VAL A 17 -17.30 22.85 4.54
N SER A 18 -16.13 23.36 4.12
CA SER A 18 -14.84 22.67 4.32
C SER A 18 -13.98 23.17 5.49
N ALA A 19 -14.54 23.89 6.47
CA ALA A 19 -13.77 24.32 7.66
C ALA A 19 -14.47 23.97 8.98
N GLN A 20 -15.80 24.13 9.04
CA GLN A 20 -16.58 23.87 10.26
C GLN A 20 -16.65 22.37 10.63
N ASN A 21 -16.61 21.45 9.67
CA ASN A 21 -16.57 20.01 9.96
C ASN A 21 -15.16 19.51 10.36
N TYR A 22 -14.09 20.20 9.96
CA TYR A 22 -12.73 19.83 10.38
C TYR A 22 -12.40 20.36 11.79
N GLN A 23 -13.01 21.47 12.21
CA GLN A 23 -12.91 21.97 13.59
C GLN A 23 -13.55 21.03 14.62
N SER A 24 -14.57 20.24 14.26
CA SER A 24 -15.17 19.26 15.18
C SER A 24 -14.34 17.98 15.37
N ALA A 25 -13.45 17.67 14.41
CA ALA A 25 -12.49 16.59 14.58
C ALA A 25 -11.48 16.93 15.69
N TYR A 26 -11.05 18.20 15.75
CA TYR A 26 -10.13 18.73 16.76
C TYR A 26 -10.78 19.04 18.10
N SER A 27 -12.08 19.38 18.17
CA SER A 27 -12.69 19.86 19.42
C SER A 27 -12.75 18.84 20.55
N LEU A 28 -12.59 17.54 20.28
CA LEU A 28 -12.45 16.49 21.30
C LEU A 28 -10.99 16.33 21.79
N ILE A 29 -10.03 17.04 21.18
CA ILE A 29 -8.61 16.67 21.19
C ILE A 29 -7.70 17.92 21.06
N GLU A 30 -8.01 19.02 21.74
CA GLU A 30 -7.10 20.17 21.80
C GLU A 30 -6.91 20.66 23.22
N GLY A 31 -5.67 21.08 23.52
CA GLY A 31 -5.27 21.63 24.81
C GLY A 31 -5.69 20.74 25.98
N ASP A 32 -6.41 21.34 26.93
CA ASP A 32 -6.82 20.71 28.18
C ASP A 32 -7.68 19.44 27.98
N ALA A 33 -8.52 19.38 26.92
CA ALA A 33 -9.37 18.22 26.64
C ALA A 33 -8.54 16.98 26.27
N SER A 34 -7.41 17.17 25.59
CA SER A 34 -6.50 16.06 25.27
C SER A 34 -5.83 15.49 26.53
N ILE A 35 -5.42 16.37 27.45
CA ILE A 35 -4.81 15.97 28.73
C ILE A 35 -5.84 15.27 29.61
N GLU A 36 -7.08 15.75 29.66
CA GLU A 36 -8.17 15.09 30.38
C GLU A 36 -8.43 13.67 29.87
N TYR A 37 -8.52 13.49 28.54
CA TYR A 37 -8.68 12.15 27.95
C TYR A 37 -7.50 11.21 28.28
N ILE A 38 -6.27 11.72 28.22
CA ILE A 38 -5.06 10.97 28.59
C ILE A 38 -5.13 10.53 30.07
N LYS A 39 -5.54 11.43 30.97
CA LYS A 39 -5.77 11.13 32.40
C LYS A 39 -6.83 10.05 32.59
N THR A 40 -8.00 10.20 31.95
CA THR A 40 -9.09 9.20 32.03
C THR A 40 -8.66 7.84 31.49
N SER A 41 -7.88 7.81 30.42
CA SER A 41 -7.34 6.57 29.83
C SER A 41 -6.34 5.88 30.75
N LEU A 42 -5.51 6.65 31.46
CA LEU A 42 -4.62 6.11 32.48
C LEU A 42 -5.42 5.50 33.64
N ASP A 43 -6.38 6.24 34.21
CA ASP A 43 -7.19 5.77 35.33
C ASP A 43 -7.94 4.47 34.98
N HIS A 44 -8.51 4.40 33.77
CA HIS A 44 -9.17 3.19 33.29
C HIS A 44 -8.20 2.00 33.15
N ALA A 45 -7.02 2.22 32.57
CA ALA A 45 -6.02 1.17 32.41
C ALA A 45 -5.49 0.65 33.75
N LEU A 46 -5.26 1.54 34.71
CA LEU A 46 -4.86 1.17 36.08
C LEU A 46 -5.97 0.37 36.78
N SER A 47 -7.24 0.73 36.57
CA SER A 47 -8.37 -0.01 37.17
C SER A 47 -8.55 -1.43 36.61
N SER A 48 -8.04 -1.70 35.41
CA SER A 48 -8.13 -3.00 34.72
C SER A 48 -6.79 -3.76 34.71
N LEU A 49 -5.78 -3.28 35.44
CA LEU A 49 -4.41 -3.79 35.39
C LEU A 49 -4.31 -5.29 35.75
N ASP A 50 -5.00 -5.71 36.81
CA ASP A 50 -5.01 -7.10 37.27
C ASP A 50 -5.65 -8.03 36.23
N GLU A 51 -6.74 -7.58 35.60
CA GLU A 51 -7.44 -8.32 34.56
C GLU A 51 -6.57 -8.48 33.30
N GLN A 52 -5.95 -7.38 32.84
CA GLN A 52 -5.04 -7.41 31.69
C GLN A 52 -3.83 -8.32 31.95
N THR A 53 -3.30 -8.28 33.17
CA THR A 53 -2.21 -9.15 33.60
C THR A 53 -2.63 -10.62 33.61
N ALA A 54 -3.82 -10.94 34.14
CA ALA A 54 -4.36 -12.30 34.13
C ALA A 54 -4.58 -12.82 32.69
N ARG A 55 -5.11 -11.97 31.79
CA ARG A 55 -5.29 -12.29 30.37
C ARG A 55 -3.97 -12.51 29.64
N TRP A 56 -2.93 -11.73 29.97
CA TRP A 56 -1.59 -11.97 29.45
C TRP A 56 -1.06 -13.32 29.96
N LYS A 57 -1.16 -13.61 31.26
CA LYS A 57 -0.72 -14.89 31.86
C LYS A 57 -1.42 -16.09 31.21
N SER A 58 -2.74 -16.03 30.97
CA SER A 58 -3.47 -17.14 30.36
C SER A 58 -3.05 -17.43 28.92
N ARG A 59 -2.75 -16.39 28.14
CA ARG A 59 -2.19 -16.54 26.78
C ARG A 59 -0.81 -17.21 26.78
N PHE A 60 -0.06 -17.08 27.86
CA PHE A 60 1.23 -17.74 28.05
C PHE A 60 1.10 -19.18 28.57
N SER A 61 0.03 -19.51 29.29
CA SER A 61 -0.22 -20.88 29.79
C SER A 61 -0.94 -21.81 28.81
N ASP A 62 -1.75 -21.30 27.88
CA ASP A 62 -2.55 -22.13 26.97
C ASP A 62 -1.81 -22.45 25.65
N LEU A 63 -1.51 -23.75 25.45
CA LEU A 63 -0.54 -24.30 24.49
C LEU A 63 -1.02 -24.47 23.04
N GLU A 64 -2.32 -24.41 22.74
CA GLU A 64 -2.83 -24.95 21.46
C GLU A 64 -2.94 -23.96 20.28
N GLY A 65 -2.67 -22.66 20.47
CA GLY A 65 -2.90 -21.66 19.41
C GLY A 65 -1.81 -20.59 19.23
N THR A 66 -0.74 -20.59 20.02
CA THR A 66 0.29 -19.53 20.02
C THR A 66 1.69 -19.99 19.61
N ASN A 67 1.88 -21.29 19.34
CA ASN A 67 3.20 -21.90 19.14
C ASN A 67 3.97 -21.30 17.95
N ILE A 68 3.29 -20.97 16.85
CA ILE A 68 3.95 -20.44 15.64
C ILE A 68 4.51 -19.03 15.89
N VAL A 69 3.73 -18.13 16.51
CA VAL A 69 4.19 -16.78 16.84
C VAL A 69 5.30 -16.84 17.89
N ARG A 70 5.19 -17.73 18.88
CA ARG A 70 6.21 -18.00 19.90
C ARG A 70 7.54 -18.46 19.31
N GLU A 71 7.52 -19.37 18.33
CA GLU A 71 8.73 -19.79 17.62
C GLU A 71 9.40 -18.60 16.89
N LEU A 72 8.60 -17.77 16.21
CA LEU A 72 9.09 -16.63 15.41
C LEU A 72 9.63 -15.47 16.24
N VAL A 73 8.91 -15.03 17.28
CA VAL A 73 9.24 -13.80 18.02
C VAL A 73 9.76 -14.05 19.44
N GLY A 74 9.83 -15.30 19.90
CA GLY A 74 10.36 -15.65 21.21
C GLY A 74 9.48 -15.20 22.39
N TYR A 75 10.11 -14.98 23.54
CA TYR A 75 9.42 -14.55 24.75
C TYR A 75 8.95 -13.09 24.64
N GLN A 76 7.67 -12.84 24.95
CA GLN A 76 7.05 -11.51 24.83
C GLN A 76 6.54 -11.01 26.20
N PRO A 77 7.35 -10.23 26.93
CA PRO A 77 6.93 -9.59 28.18
C PRO A 77 5.67 -8.70 28.01
N PRO A 78 4.95 -8.37 29.10
CA PRO A 78 3.68 -7.64 29.06
C PRO A 78 3.85 -6.18 28.61
N THR A 79 3.91 -5.96 27.30
CA THR A 79 4.15 -4.62 26.69
C THR A 79 3.07 -3.60 27.05
N PHE A 80 1.86 -4.03 27.45
CA PHE A 80 0.83 -3.11 27.91
C PHE A 80 1.25 -2.32 29.16
N LEU A 81 2.06 -2.88 30.06
CA LEU A 81 2.60 -2.16 31.22
C LEU A 81 3.50 -1.00 30.80
N VAL A 82 4.33 -1.23 29.79
CA VAL A 82 5.20 -0.20 29.20
C VAL A 82 4.36 0.93 28.59
N ASN A 83 3.27 0.59 27.90
CA ASN A 83 2.37 1.58 27.32
C ASN A 83 1.64 2.43 28.39
N ILE A 84 1.28 1.84 29.53
CA ILE A 84 0.68 2.56 30.66
C ILE A 84 1.72 3.46 31.33
N ALA A 85 2.95 2.96 31.49
CA ALA A 85 4.07 3.73 32.05
C ALA A 85 4.42 4.94 31.17
N ASP A 86 4.40 4.80 29.85
CA ASP A 86 4.58 5.90 28.89
C ASP A 86 3.56 7.01 29.12
N VAL A 87 2.26 6.65 29.18
CA VAL A 87 1.18 7.61 29.46
C VAL A 87 1.35 8.31 30.81
N SER A 88 1.65 7.55 31.86
CA SER A 88 1.89 8.08 33.21
C SER A 88 3.11 9.01 33.24
N SER A 89 4.19 8.65 32.55
CA SER A 89 5.42 9.45 32.50
C SER A 89 5.21 10.80 31.80
N TYR A 90 4.42 10.83 30.72
CA TYR A 90 4.03 12.06 30.05
C TYR A 90 3.18 12.95 30.95
N LEU A 91 2.20 12.38 31.65
CA LEU A 91 1.39 13.15 32.60
C LEU A 91 2.24 13.75 33.72
N TYR A 92 3.25 13.05 34.21
CA TYR A 92 4.22 13.63 35.14
C TYR A 92 4.96 14.82 34.53
N GLU A 93 5.48 14.68 33.30
CA GLU A 93 6.24 15.73 32.61
C GLU A 93 5.41 17.02 32.44
N VAL A 94 4.14 16.91 32.03
CA VAL A 94 3.30 18.07 31.76
C VAL A 94 2.58 18.65 32.98
N THR A 95 2.38 17.88 34.05
CA THR A 95 1.67 18.33 35.27
C THR A 95 2.58 18.57 36.48
N GLY A 96 3.74 17.92 36.54
CA GLY A 96 4.61 17.87 37.71
C GLY A 96 4.06 17.05 38.90
N GLU A 97 2.91 16.38 38.76
CA GLU A 97 2.29 15.61 39.84
C GLU A 97 3.08 14.33 40.15
N SER A 98 3.68 14.25 41.34
CA SER A 98 4.57 13.14 41.72
C SER A 98 3.90 11.76 41.76
N SER A 99 2.56 11.71 41.88
CA SER A 99 1.78 10.46 41.81
C SER A 99 2.02 9.73 40.49
N TYR A 100 2.07 10.45 39.37
CA TYR A 100 2.32 9.86 38.06
C TYR A 100 3.76 9.33 37.93
N ALA A 101 4.74 9.98 38.54
CA ALA A 101 6.11 9.46 38.59
C ALA A 101 6.20 8.19 39.45
N VAL A 102 5.48 8.13 40.57
CA VAL A 102 5.37 6.93 41.41
C VAL A 102 4.75 5.77 40.63
N THR A 103 3.62 5.99 39.95
CA THR A 103 2.98 4.98 39.09
C THR A 103 3.93 4.50 37.98
N THR A 104 4.65 5.41 37.33
CA THR A 104 5.64 5.07 36.30
C THR A 104 6.73 4.17 36.88
N ARG A 105 7.31 4.54 38.03
CA ARG A 105 8.32 3.72 38.71
C ARG A 105 7.80 2.31 38.98
N ASP A 106 6.62 2.19 39.60
CA ASP A 106 6.08 0.90 40.01
C ASP A 106 5.88 -0.04 38.81
N LEU A 107 5.34 0.49 37.70
CA LEU A 107 5.17 -0.25 36.45
C LEU A 107 6.52 -0.68 35.86
N LEU A 108 7.48 0.24 35.73
CA LEU A 108 8.78 -0.05 35.12
C LEU A 108 9.60 -1.07 35.93
N VAL A 109 9.59 -0.97 37.27
CA VAL A 109 10.28 -1.90 38.16
C VAL A 109 9.66 -3.29 38.12
N SER A 110 8.32 -3.38 38.03
CA SER A 110 7.60 -4.67 37.99
C SER A 110 7.94 -5.53 36.77
N MET A 111 8.45 -4.95 35.68
CA MET A 111 8.74 -5.69 34.43
C MET A 111 9.70 -6.87 34.65
N ASN A 112 10.65 -6.77 35.59
CA ASN A 112 11.58 -7.86 35.90
C ASN A 112 10.91 -9.08 36.53
N GLU A 113 9.79 -8.89 37.24
CA GLU A 113 9.06 -9.97 37.89
C GLU A 113 8.50 -10.95 36.84
N PHE A 114 8.15 -10.45 35.66
CA PHE A 114 7.52 -11.26 34.63
C PHE A 114 8.44 -12.32 34.00
N ARG A 115 9.77 -12.19 34.18
CA ARG A 115 10.72 -13.23 33.75
C ARG A 115 10.44 -14.59 34.41
N GLU A 116 9.74 -14.64 35.54
CA GLU A 116 9.31 -15.90 36.16
C GLU A 116 8.36 -16.73 35.26
N PHE A 117 7.66 -16.06 34.33
CA PHE A 117 6.78 -16.70 33.34
C PHE A 117 7.50 -17.06 32.05
N PHE A 118 8.84 -16.99 32.02
CA PHE A 118 9.62 -17.41 30.86
C PHE A 118 9.37 -18.90 30.56
N PRO A 119 8.92 -19.26 29.33
CA PRO A 119 8.55 -20.62 29.02
C PRO A 119 9.74 -21.60 29.07
N GLU A 120 9.52 -22.79 29.63
CA GLU A 120 10.56 -23.82 29.78
C GLU A 120 11.11 -24.25 28.41
N GLU A 121 10.26 -24.32 27.39
CA GLU A 121 10.65 -24.67 26.01
C GLU A 121 11.69 -23.71 25.41
N PHE A 122 11.74 -22.46 25.87
CA PHE A 122 12.69 -21.46 25.39
C PHE A 122 14.03 -21.48 26.12
N GLN A 123 14.17 -22.22 27.23
CA GLN A 123 15.43 -22.27 27.99
C GLN A 123 16.60 -22.86 27.18
N THR A 124 16.28 -23.63 26.13
CA THR A 124 17.29 -24.22 25.24
C THR A 124 17.72 -23.31 24.09
N ARG A 125 17.03 -22.17 23.89
CA ARG A 125 17.34 -21.22 22.81
C ARG A 125 18.61 -20.43 23.13
N GLU A 126 19.54 -20.44 22.18
CA GLU A 126 20.89 -19.86 22.35
C GLU A 126 20.87 -18.36 22.64
N GLU A 127 19.87 -17.64 22.13
CA GLU A 127 19.71 -16.20 22.34
C GLU A 127 19.42 -15.80 23.79
N TYR A 128 18.92 -16.72 24.63
CA TYR A 128 18.60 -16.45 26.04
C TYR A 128 19.67 -16.95 27.02
N LYS A 129 20.76 -17.57 26.54
CA LYS A 129 21.78 -18.18 27.41
C LYS A 129 22.45 -17.20 28.38
N ASP A 130 22.50 -15.93 27.99
CA ASP A 130 23.16 -14.85 28.75
C ASP A 130 22.15 -13.96 29.48
N GLY A 131 20.85 -14.27 29.41
CA GLY A 131 19.79 -13.51 30.08
C GLY A 131 18.45 -13.58 29.38
N ILE A 132 17.38 -13.34 30.15
CA ILE A 132 16.00 -13.25 29.66
C ILE A 132 15.62 -11.77 29.58
N PRO A 133 15.16 -11.26 28.43
CA PRO A 133 14.77 -9.85 28.31
C PRO A 133 13.56 -9.55 29.21
N ALA A 134 13.64 -8.51 30.03
CA ALA A 134 12.50 -8.02 30.82
C ALA A 134 11.50 -7.24 29.96
N VAL A 135 11.98 -6.64 28.87
CA VAL A 135 11.22 -5.82 27.92
C VAL A 135 11.49 -6.32 26.50
N ASN A 136 10.48 -6.28 25.61
CA ASN A 136 10.72 -6.59 24.20
C ASN A 136 11.79 -5.64 23.61
N TRP A 137 12.82 -6.22 23.00
CA TRP A 137 14.09 -5.57 22.67
C TRP A 137 14.08 -4.60 21.48
N PHE A 138 13.00 -4.53 20.70
CA PHE A 138 12.97 -3.67 19.52
C PHE A 138 11.71 -2.80 19.39
N ARG A 139 10.55 -3.15 19.97
CA ARG A 139 9.39 -2.22 19.99
C ARG A 139 9.13 -1.55 21.34
N ALA A 140 9.32 -2.27 22.44
CA ALA A 140 8.93 -1.78 23.77
C ALA A 140 10.08 -1.09 24.50
N LEU A 141 11.33 -1.50 24.25
CA LEU A 141 12.50 -0.96 24.95
C LEU A 141 12.68 0.57 24.80
N PRO A 142 12.52 1.19 23.61
CA PRO A 142 12.63 2.65 23.49
C PRO A 142 11.59 3.36 24.34
N VAL A 143 10.34 2.88 24.33
CA VAL A 143 9.22 3.44 25.09
C VAL A 143 9.44 3.29 26.60
N TYR A 144 9.93 2.12 27.04
CA TYR A 144 10.28 1.86 28.44
C TYR A 144 11.36 2.83 28.94
N VAL A 145 12.40 3.03 28.12
CA VAL A 145 13.51 3.92 28.44
C VAL A 145 13.07 5.38 28.43
N GLU A 146 12.25 5.80 27.46
CA GLU A 146 11.69 7.16 27.42
C GLU A 146 10.86 7.48 28.67
N ALA A 147 9.99 6.55 29.07
CA ALA A 147 9.19 6.70 30.28
C ALA A 147 10.07 6.89 31.52
N PHE A 148 11.16 6.12 31.63
CA PHE A 148 12.16 6.28 32.69
C PHE A 148 12.85 7.65 32.60
N MET A 149 13.31 8.07 31.42
CA MET A 149 14.04 9.33 31.27
C MET A 149 13.19 10.56 31.63
N ARG A 150 11.88 10.54 31.34
CA ARG A 150 10.93 11.60 31.73
C ARG A 150 10.77 11.72 33.25
N THR A 151 10.88 10.63 33.99
CA THR A 151 10.64 10.60 35.44
C THR A 151 11.90 10.47 36.29
N GLN A 152 13.07 10.18 35.71
CA GLN A 152 14.31 9.85 36.45
C GLN A 152 14.71 10.93 37.48
N GLN A 153 14.41 12.20 37.19
CA GLN A 153 14.74 13.34 38.07
C GLN A 153 13.67 13.67 39.11
N SER A 154 12.58 12.90 39.17
CA SER A 154 11.45 13.12 40.08
C SER A 154 11.75 12.85 41.56
N GLY A 155 12.83 12.13 41.86
CA GLY A 155 13.22 11.73 43.21
C GLY A 155 12.42 10.54 43.79
N VAL A 156 11.57 9.88 42.99
CA VAL A 156 10.77 8.73 43.44
C VAL A 156 11.53 7.40 43.41
N TYR A 157 12.65 7.34 42.69
CA TYR A 157 13.47 6.15 42.49
C TYR A 157 14.48 5.96 43.62
N SER A 158 14.45 4.79 44.25
CA SER A 158 15.51 4.33 45.13
C SER A 158 16.69 3.77 44.34
N ALA A 159 17.83 3.54 45.01
CA ALA A 159 18.98 2.88 44.37
C ALA A 159 18.65 1.45 43.89
N ALA A 160 17.74 0.75 44.57
CA ALA A 160 17.27 -0.57 44.16
C ALA A 160 16.39 -0.50 42.90
N ASP A 161 15.53 0.51 42.81
CA ASP A 161 14.70 0.73 41.61
C ASP A 161 15.59 1.01 40.39
N MET A 162 16.59 1.89 40.56
CA MET A 162 17.54 2.21 39.50
C MET A 162 18.30 0.98 39.00
N ALA A 163 18.77 0.14 39.92
CA ALA A 163 19.45 -1.11 39.58
C ALA A 163 18.52 -2.11 38.87
N SER A 164 17.25 -2.19 39.28
CA SER A 164 16.24 -3.03 38.61
C SER A 164 16.00 -2.58 37.17
N ILE A 165 15.82 -1.27 36.94
CA ILE A 165 15.60 -0.70 35.62
C ILE A 165 16.84 -0.86 34.72
N GLU A 166 18.03 -0.66 35.28
CA GLU A 166 19.30 -0.89 34.56
C GLU A 166 19.44 -2.35 34.10
N ASP A 167 19.14 -3.33 34.97
CA ASP A 167 19.14 -4.76 34.63
C ASP A 167 18.09 -5.10 33.55
N ALA A 168 16.89 -4.50 33.64
CA ALA A 168 15.86 -4.67 32.63
C ALA A 168 16.36 -4.18 31.25
N VAL A 169 16.96 -2.99 31.20
CA VAL A 169 17.51 -2.41 29.97
C VAL A 169 18.69 -3.20 29.43
N GLU A 170 19.63 -3.61 30.27
CA GLU A 170 20.78 -4.41 29.85
C GLU A 170 20.33 -5.74 29.23
N SER A 171 19.47 -6.49 29.93
CA SER A 171 18.98 -7.79 29.44
C SER A 171 18.26 -7.71 28.09
N SER A 172 17.55 -6.61 27.86
CA SER A 172 16.81 -6.37 26.62
C SER A 172 17.69 -5.80 25.51
N ALA A 173 18.75 -5.04 25.82
CA ALA A 173 19.68 -4.54 24.82
C ALA A 173 20.64 -5.63 24.31
N GLU A 174 21.11 -6.52 25.19
CA GLU A 174 22.14 -7.51 24.85
C GLU A 174 21.67 -8.57 23.85
N ILE A 175 20.38 -8.90 23.83
CA ILE A 175 19.83 -9.87 22.87
C ILE A 175 20.01 -9.41 21.41
N VAL A 176 20.06 -8.10 21.15
CA VAL A 176 20.31 -7.53 19.82
C VAL A 176 21.67 -7.96 19.28
N PHE A 177 22.67 -8.19 20.14
CA PHE A 177 24.01 -8.62 19.70
C PHE A 177 24.05 -10.09 19.26
N LYS A 178 23.05 -10.90 19.62
CA LYS A 178 22.91 -12.28 19.12
C LYS A 178 22.41 -12.30 17.69
N PHE A 179 21.52 -11.38 17.36
CA PHE A 179 20.92 -11.27 16.04
C PHE A 179 20.64 -9.80 15.72
N PRO A 180 21.64 -9.05 15.23
CA PRO A 180 21.50 -7.61 15.06
C PRO A 180 20.55 -7.23 13.93
N GLU A 181 20.50 -8.00 12.84
CA GLU A 181 19.92 -7.67 11.51
C GLU A 181 20.19 -6.23 11.04
N TRP A 182 20.67 -6.09 9.82
CA TRP A 182 21.05 -4.80 9.26
C TRP A 182 20.43 -4.57 7.88
N GLY A 183 20.39 -3.31 7.45
CA GLY A 183 19.68 -2.85 6.26
C GLY A 183 18.62 -1.78 6.56
N PRO A 184 18.18 -1.00 5.55
CA PRO A 184 17.14 0.03 5.70
C PRO A 184 15.74 -0.60 5.78
N MET A 185 15.42 -1.24 6.89
CA MET A 185 14.14 -1.90 7.15
C MET A 185 13.72 -1.74 8.62
N ASN A 186 12.45 -1.98 8.92
CA ASN A 186 11.87 -1.69 10.24
C ASN A 186 12.66 -2.34 11.40
N ARG A 187 13.02 -3.63 11.31
CA ARG A 187 13.65 -4.36 12.44
C ARG A 187 15.02 -3.81 12.80
N ALA A 188 15.82 -3.44 11.80
CA ALA A 188 17.14 -2.86 11.99
C ALA A 188 17.03 -1.47 12.63
N MET A 189 16.09 -0.64 12.16
CA MET A 189 15.91 0.72 12.68
C MET A 189 15.34 0.73 14.10
N LEU A 190 14.36 -0.13 14.40
CA LEU A 190 13.83 -0.34 15.74
C LEU A 190 14.92 -0.76 16.74
N ARG A 191 15.85 -1.63 16.34
CA ARG A 191 16.99 -2.03 17.16
C ARG A 191 17.99 -0.89 17.36
N ALA A 192 18.23 -0.10 16.32
CA ALA A 192 19.08 1.07 16.42
C ALA A 192 18.53 2.08 17.43
N GLU A 193 17.23 2.35 17.37
CA GLU A 193 16.50 3.20 18.33
C GLU A 193 16.64 2.66 19.76
N SER A 194 16.32 1.38 19.98
CA SER A 194 16.45 0.69 21.28
C SER A 194 17.84 0.85 21.91
N LEU A 195 18.88 0.56 21.14
CA LEU A 195 20.26 0.61 21.62
C LEU A 195 20.72 2.04 21.91
N LEU A 196 20.28 3.02 21.10
CA LEU A 196 20.57 4.42 21.36
C LEU A 196 19.89 4.89 22.64
N ALA A 197 18.60 4.60 22.81
CA ALA A 197 17.84 4.93 24.01
C ALA A 197 18.52 4.35 25.27
N ALA A 198 18.86 3.05 25.25
CA ALA A 198 19.58 2.40 26.36
C ALA A 198 20.89 3.12 26.72
N SER A 199 21.68 3.53 25.71
CA SER A 199 22.94 4.25 25.93
C SER A 199 22.76 5.64 26.56
N LEU A 200 21.63 6.30 26.29
CA LEU A 200 21.32 7.63 26.80
C LEU A 200 20.78 7.58 28.24
N ALA A 201 19.98 6.56 28.56
CA ALA A 201 19.47 6.37 29.91
C ALA A 201 20.55 5.96 30.92
N PHE A 202 21.53 5.16 30.49
CA PHE A 202 22.61 4.68 31.35
C PHE A 202 23.99 5.00 30.75
N PRO A 203 24.42 6.27 30.75
CA PRO A 203 25.67 6.68 30.11
C PRO A 203 26.92 6.10 30.79
N GLU A 204 26.85 5.83 32.09
CA GLU A 204 27.96 5.29 32.89
C GLU A 204 28.00 3.74 32.89
N HIS A 205 27.01 3.07 32.31
CA HIS A 205 26.99 1.62 32.25
C HIS A 205 28.18 1.12 31.40
N PRO A 206 28.92 0.06 31.81
CA PRO A 206 30.10 -0.42 31.09
C PRO A 206 29.83 -0.77 29.61
N ARG A 207 28.59 -1.14 29.26
CA ARG A 207 28.18 -1.48 27.89
C ARG A 207 27.65 -0.30 27.08
N SER A 208 27.40 0.87 27.69
CA SER A 208 26.75 2.01 27.03
C SER A 208 27.43 2.43 25.72
N GLY A 209 28.76 2.54 25.71
CA GLY A 209 29.51 2.85 24.50
C GLY A 209 29.39 1.77 23.39
N THR A 210 29.21 0.51 23.78
CA THR A 210 28.98 -0.60 22.84
C THR A 210 27.57 -0.55 22.25
N TRP A 211 26.56 -0.28 23.07
CA TRP A 211 25.18 -0.07 22.61
C TRP A 211 25.09 1.08 21.62
N ARG A 212 25.66 2.25 21.97
CA ARG A 212 25.69 3.41 21.08
C ARG A 212 26.38 3.10 19.75
N LYS A 213 27.53 2.43 19.78
CA LYS A 213 28.24 2.06 18.55
C LYS A 213 27.40 1.16 17.64
N MET A 214 26.75 0.14 18.20
CA MET A 214 25.90 -0.75 17.40
C MET A 214 24.66 -0.01 16.88
N ALA A 215 24.05 0.87 17.68
CA ALA A 215 22.96 1.73 17.25
C ALA A 215 23.33 2.56 16.02
N GLU A 216 24.50 3.19 16.03
CA GLU A 216 25.02 3.97 14.90
C GLU A 216 25.31 3.13 13.67
N ILE A 217 25.84 1.91 13.84
CA ILE A 217 26.08 0.97 12.74
C ILE A 217 24.76 0.63 12.05
N LEU A 218 23.76 0.20 12.82
CA LEU A 218 22.46 -0.17 12.28
C LEU A 218 21.74 1.02 11.62
N ALA A 219 21.71 2.18 12.28
CA ALA A 219 21.08 3.38 11.73
C ALA A 219 21.78 3.89 10.46
N SER A 220 23.08 3.64 10.29
CA SER A 220 23.82 4.07 9.08
C SER A 220 23.32 3.40 7.80
N ASP A 221 22.56 2.30 7.91
CA ASP A 221 21.90 1.66 6.78
C ASP A 221 20.57 2.31 6.41
N THR A 222 19.95 3.08 7.30
CA THR A 222 18.70 3.83 7.08
C THR A 222 18.95 5.29 6.72
N ILE A 223 19.81 5.99 7.46
CA ILE A 223 19.95 7.44 7.36
C ILE A 223 20.42 7.83 5.94
N GLY A 224 19.60 8.64 5.26
CA GLY A 224 19.87 9.09 3.90
C GLY A 224 19.84 7.97 2.84
N LYS A 225 19.12 6.88 3.10
CA LYS A 225 18.96 5.75 2.17
C LYS A 225 17.46 5.44 1.99
N TRP A 226 17.12 4.77 0.89
CA TRP A 226 15.78 4.26 0.64
C TRP A 226 15.52 3.04 1.52
N GLU A 227 14.33 2.98 2.12
CA GLU A 227 13.79 1.77 2.73
C GLU A 227 13.72 0.66 1.67
N ILE A 228 14.08 -0.56 2.07
CA ILE A 228 14.02 -1.70 1.16
C ILE A 228 12.66 -2.37 1.13
N GLU A 229 11.83 -2.19 2.18
CA GLU A 229 10.49 -2.78 2.30
C GLU A 229 9.48 -2.08 1.37
N ASP A 230 8.49 -2.83 0.87
CA ASP A 230 7.36 -2.35 0.05
C ASP A 230 6.07 -2.98 0.60
N ALA A 231 5.66 -2.50 1.79
CA ALA A 231 4.54 -3.05 2.55
C ALA A 231 3.87 -1.96 3.38
N SER A 232 2.56 -1.80 3.24
CA SER A 232 1.82 -0.70 3.88
C SER A 232 1.79 -0.78 5.42
N VAL A 233 2.02 -1.94 6.02
CA VAL A 233 2.14 -2.04 7.49
C VAL A 233 3.51 -1.58 7.98
N TYR A 234 4.60 -1.87 7.26
CA TYR A 234 5.96 -1.71 7.78
C TYR A 234 6.58 -0.33 7.54
N HIS A 235 6.26 0.33 6.43
CA HIS A 235 6.69 1.71 6.16
C HIS A 235 6.52 2.68 7.36
N PRO A 236 5.34 2.79 8.01
CA PRO A 236 5.16 3.72 9.11
C PRO A 236 5.88 3.25 10.39
N ILE A 237 6.14 1.95 10.56
CA ILE A 237 6.90 1.44 11.70
C ILE A 237 8.37 1.84 11.56
N TRP A 238 8.95 1.63 10.38
CA TRP A 238 10.32 2.02 10.07
C TRP A 238 10.52 3.53 10.22
N LEU A 239 9.64 4.35 9.62
CA LEU A 239 9.79 5.80 9.65
C LEU A 239 9.60 6.37 11.06
N HIS A 240 8.69 5.82 11.87
CA HIS A 240 8.55 6.19 13.29
C HIS A 240 9.87 5.96 14.05
N ALA A 241 10.45 4.76 13.94
CA ALA A 241 11.73 4.44 14.58
C ALA A 241 12.87 5.35 14.09
N TYR A 242 12.85 5.71 12.80
CA TYR A 242 13.82 6.66 12.23
C TYR A 242 13.65 8.06 12.84
N VAL A 243 12.43 8.59 12.92
CA VAL A 243 12.16 9.90 13.56
C VAL A 243 12.58 9.91 15.03
N ASN A 244 12.21 8.88 15.81
CA ASN A 244 12.64 8.78 17.21
C ASN A 244 14.17 8.75 17.35
N TYR A 245 14.85 7.99 16.50
CA TYR A 245 16.31 7.96 16.50
C TYR A 245 16.91 9.34 16.19
N VAL A 246 16.33 10.09 15.25
CA VAL A 246 16.77 11.44 14.91
C VAL A 246 16.64 12.37 16.12
N ASP A 247 15.51 12.29 16.84
CA ASP A 247 15.28 13.07 18.06
C ASP A 247 16.27 12.70 19.17
N LEU A 248 16.46 11.41 19.45
CA LEU A 248 17.39 10.90 20.46
C LEU A 248 18.86 11.24 20.14
N SER A 249 19.24 11.19 18.86
CA SER A 249 20.62 11.44 18.42
C SER A 249 20.93 12.92 18.19
N GLY A 250 19.91 13.78 18.14
CA GLY A 250 20.04 15.20 17.76
C GLY A 250 20.40 15.43 16.29
N ARG A 251 20.30 14.42 15.42
CA ARG A 251 20.71 14.49 14.00
C ARG A 251 19.61 15.08 13.10
N GLN A 252 19.11 16.26 13.47
CA GLN A 252 17.95 16.90 12.85
C GLN A 252 18.13 17.19 11.34
N SER A 253 19.37 17.30 10.84
CA SER A 253 19.65 17.43 9.40
C SER A 253 19.15 16.24 8.56
N ALA A 254 18.74 15.13 9.20
CA ALA A 254 18.08 14.02 8.52
C ALA A 254 16.79 14.44 7.78
N PHE A 255 16.03 15.41 8.32
CA PHE A 255 14.83 15.96 7.67
C PHE A 255 15.15 16.77 6.40
N GLU A 256 16.40 17.21 6.20
CA GLU A 256 16.82 17.87 4.95
C GLU A 256 17.04 16.84 3.82
N SER A 257 17.04 15.55 4.13
CA SER A 257 17.23 14.48 3.16
C SER A 257 16.03 14.35 2.22
N PRO A 258 16.22 14.36 0.89
CA PRO A 258 15.12 14.10 -0.04
C PRO A 258 14.53 12.70 0.16
N MET A 259 15.33 11.72 0.62
CA MET A 259 14.86 10.37 0.92
C MET A 259 13.91 10.35 2.12
N MET A 260 14.12 11.22 3.11
CA MET A 260 13.22 11.28 4.27
C MET A 260 11.91 11.97 3.91
N LYS A 261 11.98 13.11 3.21
CA LYS A 261 10.78 13.82 2.73
C LYS A 261 9.92 12.93 1.83
N PHE A 262 10.56 12.14 0.96
CA PHE A 262 9.87 11.23 0.04
C PHE A 262 8.83 10.36 0.74
N TYR A 263 9.12 9.75 1.90
CA TYR A 263 8.16 8.87 2.57
C TYR A 263 6.97 9.61 3.16
N PHE A 264 7.15 10.86 3.60
CA PHE A 264 6.01 11.69 4.01
C PHE A 264 5.12 12.06 2.83
N ASP A 265 5.71 12.46 1.71
CA ASP A 265 4.99 12.77 0.47
C ASP A 265 4.27 11.51 -0.06
N TYR A 266 4.97 10.37 -0.07
CA TYR A 266 4.46 9.07 -0.50
C TYR A 266 3.20 8.67 0.28
N PHE A 267 3.18 8.90 1.59
CA PHE A 267 2.00 8.63 2.42
C PHE A 267 0.82 9.51 2.03
N VAL A 268 1.04 10.80 1.77
CA VAL A 268 -0.02 11.69 1.26
C VAL A 268 -0.52 11.20 -0.10
N GLU A 269 0.39 10.85 -1.01
CA GLU A 269 0.07 10.38 -2.35
C GLU A 269 -0.70 9.06 -2.37
N LEU A 270 -0.52 8.17 -1.39
CA LEU A 270 -1.29 6.92 -1.31
C LEU A 270 -2.63 7.05 -0.58
N LEU A 271 -2.87 8.14 0.14
CA LEU A 271 -4.05 8.29 0.97
C LEU A 271 -5.34 8.12 0.13
N THR A 272 -6.18 7.20 0.57
CA THR A 272 -7.47 6.89 -0.05
C THR A 272 -8.56 7.89 0.36
N PRO A 273 -9.65 8.02 -0.44
CA PRO A 273 -10.83 8.79 -0.05
C PRO A 273 -11.43 8.42 1.31
N ALA A 274 -11.22 7.19 1.78
CA ALA A 274 -11.68 6.72 3.09
C ALA A 274 -10.79 7.15 4.27
N GLY A 275 -9.73 7.92 4.04
CA GLY A 275 -8.82 8.37 5.08
C GLY A 275 -7.97 7.22 5.66
N THR A 276 -7.52 6.30 4.80
CA THR A 276 -6.64 5.18 5.17
C THR A 276 -5.66 4.89 4.05
N MET A 277 -4.64 4.08 4.33
CA MET A 277 -3.73 3.56 3.31
C MET A 277 -4.31 2.36 2.58
N PRO A 278 -3.94 2.18 1.29
CA PRO A 278 -4.27 0.98 0.55
C PRO A 278 -3.48 -0.24 1.05
N GLU A 279 -4.00 -1.43 0.79
CA GLU A 279 -3.33 -2.70 1.08
C GLU A 279 -2.36 -3.03 -0.07
N PHE A 280 -1.09 -3.29 0.26
CA PHE A 280 -0.09 -3.83 -0.66
C PHE A 280 1.08 -4.41 0.15
N GLY A 281 1.77 -5.39 -0.43
CA GLY A 281 2.73 -6.20 0.32
C GLY A 281 2.06 -6.84 1.54
N ASP A 282 2.80 -6.99 2.64
CA ASP A 282 2.24 -7.33 3.94
C ASP A 282 1.41 -6.14 4.47
N GLY A 283 0.19 -6.03 3.94
CA GLY A 283 -0.76 -4.93 4.15
C GLY A 283 -2.05 -5.42 4.78
N LEU A 284 -2.68 -4.56 5.59
CA LEU A 284 -4.01 -4.81 6.18
C LEU A 284 -4.81 -3.51 6.23
N TRP A 285 -6.09 -3.58 5.86
CA TRP A 285 -7.01 -2.45 5.88
C TRP A 285 -7.05 -1.78 7.27
N LYS A 286 -6.84 -0.46 7.31
CA LYS A 286 -6.81 0.38 8.52
C LYS A 286 -5.79 -0.02 9.59
N MET A 287 -4.78 -0.84 9.26
CA MET A 287 -3.68 -1.16 10.17
C MET A 287 -2.71 0.02 10.29
N ASN A 288 -2.13 0.21 11.49
CA ASN A 288 -1.13 1.25 11.80
C ASN A 288 -1.53 2.70 11.47
N LEU A 289 -2.83 3.00 11.43
CA LEU A 289 -3.30 4.38 11.19
C LEU A 289 -2.72 5.38 12.19
N SER A 290 -2.52 4.96 13.44
CA SER A 290 -1.93 5.81 14.48
C SER A 290 -0.54 6.32 14.11
N GLU A 291 0.31 5.44 13.60
CA GLU A 291 1.68 5.73 13.19
C GLU A 291 1.69 6.68 11.99
N TYR A 292 0.84 6.44 10.99
CA TYR A 292 0.68 7.35 9.86
C TYR A 292 0.25 8.76 10.30
N ILE A 293 -0.73 8.87 11.20
CA ILE A 293 -1.22 10.16 11.69
C ILE A 293 -0.10 10.96 12.35
N VAL A 294 0.66 10.37 13.28
CA VAL A 294 1.71 11.12 14.00
C VAL A 294 2.88 11.46 13.10
N LEU A 295 3.21 10.58 12.15
CA LEU A 295 4.23 10.87 11.15
C LEU A 295 3.79 12.02 10.24
N LEU A 296 2.55 12.03 9.76
CA LEU A 296 2.05 13.14 8.94
C LEU A 296 1.96 14.46 9.73
N GLU A 297 1.59 14.42 11.02
CA GLU A 297 1.70 15.60 11.92
C GLU A 297 3.16 16.06 12.06
N ARG A 298 4.12 15.14 12.21
CA ARG A 298 5.55 15.47 12.27
C ARG A 298 6.05 16.06 10.96
N GLY A 299 5.71 15.45 9.83
CA GLY A 299 6.07 15.93 8.50
C GLY A 299 5.50 17.32 8.23
N ALA A 300 4.22 17.55 8.59
CA ALA A 300 3.59 18.85 8.48
C ALA A 300 4.36 19.93 9.24
N ARG A 301 4.83 19.65 10.47
CA ARG A 301 5.66 20.55 11.26
C ARG A 301 7.02 20.82 10.60
N GLU A 302 7.76 19.77 10.25
CA GLU A 302 9.15 19.90 9.78
C GLU A 302 9.24 20.55 8.39
N TYR A 303 8.30 20.23 7.50
CA TYR A 303 8.28 20.76 6.14
C TYR A 303 7.34 21.97 5.97
N GLN A 304 6.62 22.35 7.03
CA GLN A 304 5.56 23.38 6.98
C GLN A 304 4.54 23.07 5.86
N ASP A 305 4.18 21.78 5.76
CA ASP A 305 3.38 21.25 4.66
C ASP A 305 1.90 21.11 5.07
N PRO A 306 1.02 21.95 4.50
CA PRO A 306 -0.40 21.92 4.85
C PRO A 306 -1.14 20.70 4.27
N GLU A 307 -0.62 20.04 3.24
CA GLU A 307 -1.19 18.82 2.67
C GLU A 307 -0.97 17.61 3.59
N MET A 308 0.21 17.51 4.21
CA MET A 308 0.49 16.50 5.25
C MET A 308 -0.42 16.69 6.46
N LYS A 309 -0.63 17.94 6.90
CA LYS A 309 -1.54 18.27 7.99
C LYS A 309 -2.98 17.85 7.67
N TRP A 310 -3.43 18.12 6.45
CA TRP A 310 -4.75 17.70 5.99
C TRP A 310 -4.90 16.17 5.95
N ALA A 311 -3.87 15.46 5.48
CA ALA A 311 -3.86 14.01 5.43
C ALA A 311 -3.97 13.37 6.82
N ALA A 312 -3.19 13.86 7.80
CA ALA A 312 -3.26 13.42 9.19
C ALA A 312 -4.68 13.59 9.76
N LEU A 313 -5.32 14.73 9.48
CA LEU A 313 -6.68 15.01 9.92
C LEU A 313 -7.71 14.08 9.30
N ARG A 314 -7.57 13.80 8.00
CA ARG A 314 -8.46 12.89 7.29
C ARG A 314 -8.37 11.46 7.83
N MET A 315 -7.17 11.02 8.20
CA MET A 315 -6.97 9.72 8.84
C MET A 315 -7.55 9.66 10.25
N MET A 316 -7.37 10.72 11.03
CA MET A 316 -7.96 10.83 12.36
C MET A 316 -9.50 10.81 12.30
N GLU A 317 -10.10 11.41 11.27
CA GLU A 317 -11.54 11.30 11.00
C GLU A 317 -11.98 9.84 10.74
N SER A 318 -11.21 9.10 9.94
CA SER A 318 -11.47 7.68 9.64
C SER A 318 -11.37 6.77 10.86
N MET A 319 -10.52 7.14 11.83
CA MET A 319 -10.39 6.43 13.10
C MET A 319 -11.63 6.62 13.99
N LYS A 320 -12.31 7.79 13.94
CA LYS A 320 -13.55 8.02 14.71
C LYS A 320 -14.66 7.04 14.37
N VAL A 321 -14.73 6.65 13.09
CA VAL A 321 -15.78 5.77 12.53
C VAL A 321 -15.57 4.29 12.90
N LEU A 322 -14.45 3.92 13.54
CA LEU A 322 -14.20 2.56 14.03
C LEU A 322 -14.96 2.21 15.33
N GLN A 323 -15.78 3.13 15.84
CA GLN A 323 -16.74 2.88 16.92
C GLN A 323 -17.71 1.74 16.55
N GLY A 324 -17.48 0.52 17.07
CA GLY A 324 -18.45 -0.58 17.01
C GLY A 324 -17.94 -2.00 16.75
N ASN A 325 -16.63 -2.29 16.76
CA ASN A 325 -16.13 -3.67 16.55
C ASN A 325 -15.25 -4.19 17.70
N GLU A 326 -15.71 -5.28 18.32
CA GLU A 326 -15.20 -5.83 19.59
C GLU A 326 -13.89 -6.65 19.53
N ASN A 327 -13.13 -6.64 18.42
CA ASN A 327 -11.96 -7.54 18.33
C ASN A 327 -10.62 -6.81 18.15
N ALA A 328 -9.80 -6.99 19.19
CA ALA A 328 -8.46 -6.46 19.36
C ALA A 328 -7.46 -7.02 18.33
N PHE A 329 -6.99 -6.14 17.45
CA PHE A 329 -5.61 -6.06 16.93
C PHE A 329 -5.38 -4.72 16.20
N THR A 330 -6.46 -4.02 15.85
CA THR A 330 -6.50 -2.60 15.50
C THR A 330 -6.94 -1.83 16.76
N ALA A 331 -6.03 -1.18 17.47
CA ALA A 331 -6.38 -0.44 18.69
C ALA A 331 -7.08 0.90 18.35
N GLY A 332 -8.23 0.83 17.68
CA GLY A 332 -9.21 1.90 17.57
C GLY A 332 -10.30 1.67 18.60
N ALA A 333 -10.04 2.02 19.86
CA ALA A 333 -11.15 2.26 20.76
C ALA A 333 -11.97 3.43 20.20
N ALA A 334 -13.27 3.44 20.49
CA ALA A 334 -14.07 4.63 20.32
C ALA A 334 -13.32 5.85 20.88
N LEU A 335 -13.32 6.99 20.17
CA LEU A 335 -12.80 8.25 20.75
C LEU A 335 -13.46 8.63 22.09
N GLU A 336 -14.61 8.03 22.39
CA GLU A 336 -15.39 8.24 23.61
C GLU A 336 -15.08 7.20 24.71
N GLU A 337 -14.39 6.11 24.38
CA GLU A 337 -13.94 5.12 25.38
C GLU A 337 -12.48 5.36 25.75
N PRO A 338 -12.11 5.25 27.03
CA PRO A 338 -10.73 5.42 27.47
C PRO A 338 -9.82 4.35 26.86
N SER A 339 -8.72 4.75 26.20
CA SER A 339 -7.80 3.83 25.52
C SER A 339 -6.36 4.29 25.62
N ILE A 340 -5.49 3.39 26.07
CA ILE A 340 -4.05 3.64 26.14
C ILE A 340 -3.44 3.84 24.74
N GLY A 341 -3.91 3.11 23.74
CA GLY A 341 -3.41 3.28 22.36
C GLY A 341 -3.69 4.68 21.82
N LEU A 342 -4.92 5.16 22.03
CA LEU A 342 -5.32 6.51 21.63
C LEU A 342 -4.64 7.58 22.49
N ALA A 343 -4.52 7.38 23.81
CA ALA A 343 -3.76 8.30 24.66
C ALA A 343 -2.31 8.49 24.17
N ARG A 344 -1.64 7.41 23.77
CA ARG A 344 -0.28 7.47 23.20
C ARG A 344 -0.22 8.19 21.85
N LEU A 345 -1.22 7.99 20.99
CA LEU A 345 -1.37 8.80 19.77
C LEU A 345 -1.42 10.30 20.09
N LEU A 346 -2.23 10.67 21.09
CA LEU A 346 -2.39 12.07 21.49
C LEU A 346 -1.12 12.67 22.09
N ILE A 347 -0.38 11.89 22.88
CA ILE A 347 0.94 12.27 23.39
C ILE A 347 1.86 12.61 22.21
N ARG A 348 2.03 11.67 21.26
CA ARG A 348 2.90 11.89 20.09
C ARG A 348 2.43 13.04 19.22
N ARG A 349 1.12 13.21 19.02
CA ARG A 349 0.60 14.38 18.31
C ARG A 349 0.94 15.69 19.03
N ASN A 350 0.82 15.75 20.36
CA ASN A 350 1.15 16.94 21.12
C ASN A 350 2.65 17.28 21.04
N GLU A 351 3.51 16.25 20.97
CA GLU A 351 4.96 16.42 20.84
C GLU A 351 5.41 16.79 19.43
N TRP A 352 4.80 16.20 18.40
CA TRP A 352 5.26 16.28 17.02
C TRP A 352 4.44 17.22 16.13
N GLY A 353 3.20 17.49 16.50
CA GLY A 353 2.33 18.37 15.74
C GLY A 353 2.72 19.83 15.85
N ASP A 354 2.26 20.60 14.87
CA ASP A 354 2.31 22.06 14.87
C ASP A 354 0.88 22.57 14.64
N ALA A 355 0.36 23.37 15.56
CA ALA A 355 -0.99 23.92 15.49
C ALA A 355 -1.09 25.10 14.51
N ASP A 356 0.03 25.73 14.16
CA ASP A 356 0.08 26.88 13.26
C ASP A 356 0.01 26.47 11.79
N VAL A 357 0.31 25.19 11.47
CA VAL A 357 0.15 24.64 10.12
C VAL A 357 -1.35 24.45 9.84
N VAL A 358 -1.88 25.29 8.95
CA VAL A 358 -3.28 25.25 8.54
C VAL A 358 -3.47 24.16 7.47
N PRO A 359 -4.35 23.18 7.66
CA PRO A 359 -4.52 22.08 6.71
C PRO A 359 -5.05 22.58 5.35
N GLN A 360 -4.48 22.05 4.27
CA GLN A 360 -4.91 22.28 2.90
C GLN A 360 -5.09 20.96 2.17
N LYS A 361 -6.24 20.77 1.52
CA LYS A 361 -6.48 19.58 0.69
C LYS A 361 -5.42 19.48 -0.43
N PRO A 362 -4.85 18.29 -0.68
CA PRO A 362 -3.86 18.11 -1.71
C PRO A 362 -4.34 18.51 -3.11
N THR A 363 -3.40 19.03 -3.90
CA THR A 363 -3.67 19.45 -5.29
C THR A 363 -3.31 18.39 -6.33
N MET A 364 -2.46 17.43 -5.95
CA MET A 364 -2.02 16.35 -6.84
C MET A 364 -3.17 15.48 -7.31
N ARG A 365 -3.03 14.97 -8.53
CA ARG A 365 -4.01 14.15 -9.24
C ARG A 365 -3.41 12.77 -9.53
N SER A 366 -4.10 12.01 -10.37
CA SER A 366 -3.66 10.72 -10.88
C SER A 366 -2.25 10.77 -11.48
N GLY A 367 -1.47 9.73 -11.25
CA GLY A 367 -0.08 9.65 -11.69
C GLY A 367 0.67 8.49 -11.04
N ASP A 368 1.98 8.48 -11.24
CA ASP A 368 2.87 7.74 -10.36
C ASP A 368 2.69 8.24 -8.93
N ALA A 369 2.58 7.33 -7.97
CA ALA A 369 2.76 7.69 -6.57
C ALA A 369 4.25 7.95 -6.37
N MET A 370 4.70 9.20 -6.38
CA MET A 370 6.09 9.68 -6.37
C MET A 370 6.91 9.34 -7.61
N ASP A 371 7.23 8.06 -7.83
CA ASP A 371 8.10 7.60 -8.91
C ASP A 371 7.91 6.12 -9.27
N ASP A 372 8.56 5.68 -10.35
CA ASP A 372 8.53 4.30 -10.82
C ASP A 372 9.71 3.43 -10.34
N VAL A 373 10.57 3.97 -9.48
CA VAL A 373 11.79 3.32 -8.98
C VAL A 373 11.59 2.76 -7.57
N ILE A 374 11.22 3.61 -6.61
CA ILE A 374 11.12 3.35 -5.17
C ILE A 374 9.68 3.11 -4.74
N ALA A 375 8.73 4.00 -5.07
CA ALA A 375 7.33 3.87 -4.65
C ALA A 375 6.56 2.86 -5.51
N LYS A 376 6.75 2.93 -6.84
CA LYS A 376 6.37 1.85 -7.76
C LYS A 376 4.86 1.58 -7.86
N LYS A 377 4.03 2.60 -7.63
CA LYS A 377 2.56 2.51 -7.75
C LYS A 377 2.04 3.55 -8.74
N ILE A 378 0.92 3.26 -9.39
CA ILE A 378 0.15 4.25 -10.15
C ILE A 378 -1.20 4.42 -9.44
N VAL A 379 -1.57 5.67 -9.17
CA VAL A 379 -2.88 6.02 -8.62
C VAL A 379 -3.71 6.76 -9.66
N MET A 380 -4.96 6.32 -9.84
CA MET A 380 -5.97 6.99 -10.65
C MET A 380 -7.11 7.46 -9.75
N ARG A 381 -7.42 8.76 -9.72
CA ARG A 381 -8.44 9.36 -8.83
C ARG A 381 -9.23 10.50 -9.47
N SER A 382 -10.46 10.71 -9.01
CA SER A 382 -11.26 11.91 -9.37
C SER A 382 -11.06 13.08 -8.41
N GLY A 383 -10.53 12.81 -7.22
CA GLY A 383 -10.37 13.80 -6.16
C GLY A 383 -9.97 13.15 -4.84
N TRP A 384 -10.21 13.86 -3.75
CA TRP A 384 -9.80 13.50 -2.38
C TRP A 384 -10.97 13.40 -1.39
N ASP A 385 -12.15 13.84 -1.82
CA ASP A 385 -13.37 13.83 -1.02
C ASP A 385 -13.87 12.38 -0.82
N PRO A 386 -14.66 12.10 0.23
CA PRO A 386 -15.14 10.74 0.53
C PRO A 386 -15.89 10.08 -0.64
N ASP A 387 -16.49 10.88 -1.52
CA ASP A 387 -17.23 10.41 -2.68
C ASP A 387 -16.35 10.08 -3.89
N ALA A 388 -15.08 10.50 -3.90
CA ALA A 388 -14.18 10.32 -5.03
C ALA A 388 -13.91 8.85 -5.37
N THR A 389 -13.65 8.63 -6.65
CA THR A 389 -13.03 7.44 -7.23
C THR A 389 -11.55 7.40 -6.89
N TYR A 390 -11.06 6.22 -6.52
CA TYR A 390 -9.64 5.94 -6.29
C TYR A 390 -9.32 4.54 -6.78
N LEU A 391 -8.25 4.38 -7.55
CA LEU A 391 -7.72 3.10 -7.97
C LEU A 391 -6.21 3.10 -7.81
N MET A 392 -5.66 2.03 -7.23
CA MET A 392 -4.21 1.82 -7.13
C MET A 392 -3.80 0.56 -7.90
N LEU A 393 -2.86 0.74 -8.83
CA LEU A 393 -2.15 -0.33 -9.52
C LEU A 393 -0.78 -0.54 -8.86
N ASN A 394 -0.56 -1.72 -8.28
CA ASN A 394 0.74 -2.16 -7.82
C ASN A 394 1.40 -2.99 -8.92
N TYR A 395 2.50 -2.50 -9.52
CA TYR A 395 3.03 -3.12 -10.74
C TYR A 395 4.42 -3.72 -10.63
N LYS A 396 5.12 -3.57 -9.49
CA LYS A 396 6.57 -3.80 -9.46
C LYS A 396 7.03 -5.03 -8.70
N ASP A 397 8.05 -5.68 -9.27
CA ASP A 397 8.84 -6.77 -8.68
C ASP A 397 9.83 -6.27 -7.61
N GLU A 398 10.64 -7.21 -7.10
CA GLU A 398 11.71 -6.92 -6.13
C GLU A 398 12.70 -5.86 -6.58
N GLY A 399 12.91 -5.69 -7.88
CA GLY A 399 13.91 -4.76 -8.40
C GLY A 399 15.36 -5.18 -8.08
N PHE A 400 16.30 -4.30 -8.38
CA PHE A 400 17.75 -4.52 -8.16
C PHE A 400 18.34 -3.58 -7.11
N GLU A 401 17.56 -2.62 -6.63
CA GLU A 401 17.91 -1.71 -5.55
C GLU A 401 18.01 -2.45 -4.21
N GLY A 402 18.89 -1.99 -3.33
CA GLY A 402 19.07 -2.60 -2.00
C GLY A 402 19.55 -4.06 -2.03
N ILE A 403 20.26 -4.48 -3.08
CA ILE A 403 20.62 -5.90 -3.28
C ILE A 403 21.43 -6.51 -2.13
N MET A 404 22.32 -5.74 -1.51
CA MET A 404 23.17 -6.22 -0.43
C MET A 404 22.38 -6.53 0.86
N PRO A 405 21.54 -5.62 1.40
CA PRO A 405 20.66 -5.96 2.50
C PRO A 405 19.61 -7.03 2.14
N LYS A 406 19.01 -6.99 0.93
CA LYS A 406 18.09 -8.06 0.48
C LYS A 406 18.77 -9.43 0.45
N ASN A 407 20.01 -9.53 -0.06
CA ASN A 407 20.77 -10.78 -0.05
C ASN A 407 21.11 -11.25 1.36
N TYR A 408 21.40 -10.34 2.29
CA TYR A 408 21.59 -10.70 3.69
C TYR A 408 20.30 -11.30 4.29
N LEU A 409 19.14 -10.69 4.04
CA LEU A 409 17.86 -11.22 4.49
C LEU A 409 17.55 -12.59 3.92
N LYS A 410 17.81 -12.82 2.62
CA LYS A 410 17.70 -14.15 1.97
C LYS A 410 18.48 -15.26 2.68
N GLN A 411 19.56 -14.91 3.39
CA GLN A 411 20.43 -15.89 4.05
C GLN A 411 20.07 -16.14 5.52
N ILE A 412 19.18 -15.32 6.11
CA ILE A 412 18.88 -15.39 7.55
C ILE A 412 17.39 -15.49 7.88
N LEU A 413 16.51 -15.12 6.95
CA LEU A 413 15.07 -15.24 7.09
C LEU A 413 14.54 -16.37 6.20
N ALA A 414 13.70 -17.23 6.77
CA ALA A 414 12.97 -18.25 6.03
C ALA A 414 11.76 -17.62 5.34
N VAL A 415 12.00 -17.00 4.19
CA VAL A 415 11.00 -16.28 3.41
C VAL A 415 10.92 -16.93 2.03
N GLU A 416 9.85 -17.68 1.77
CA GLU A 416 9.66 -18.43 0.52
C GLU A 416 8.56 -17.84 -0.37
N GLU A 417 7.41 -17.47 0.20
CA GLU A 417 6.23 -17.00 -0.55
C GLU A 417 6.07 -15.48 -0.61
N GLU A 418 6.95 -14.76 0.09
CA GLU A 418 7.02 -13.30 0.14
C GLU A 418 8.28 -12.84 -0.59
N LYS A 419 8.24 -11.64 -1.17
CA LYS A 419 9.44 -10.93 -1.64
C LYS A 419 10.30 -10.55 -0.43
N MET A 420 11.61 -10.42 -0.59
CA MET A 420 12.56 -10.04 0.49
C MET A 420 12.39 -8.62 1.03
N HIS A 421 11.33 -7.94 0.62
CA HIS A 421 10.95 -6.62 1.04
C HIS A 421 9.51 -6.59 1.56
N HIS A 422 8.96 -7.70 2.05
CA HIS A 422 7.55 -7.77 2.48
C HIS A 422 6.53 -7.51 1.38
N GLY A 423 6.94 -7.58 0.11
CA GLY A 423 6.03 -7.55 -1.02
C GLY A 423 5.46 -8.93 -1.35
N GLN A 424 4.43 -8.96 -2.18
CA GLN A 424 3.73 -10.20 -2.54
C GLN A 424 3.90 -10.50 -4.03
N SER A 425 3.41 -11.63 -4.51
CA SER A 425 3.32 -11.94 -5.95
C SER A 425 2.15 -11.16 -6.59
N ASP A 426 2.09 -9.86 -6.35
CA ASP A 426 0.99 -8.95 -6.66
C ASP A 426 1.31 -8.01 -7.82
N GLU A 427 2.39 -8.27 -8.57
CA GLU A 427 2.78 -7.41 -9.69
C GLU A 427 1.69 -7.35 -10.76
N ASN A 428 1.47 -6.14 -11.26
CA ASN A 428 0.37 -5.75 -12.13
C ASN A 428 -1.02 -5.94 -11.49
N GLY A 429 -1.13 -6.10 -10.16
CA GLY A 429 -2.39 -6.20 -9.44
C GLY A 429 -3.09 -4.85 -9.24
N ILE A 430 -4.42 -4.84 -9.40
CA ILE A 430 -5.23 -3.74 -8.85
C ILE A 430 -5.47 -4.06 -7.37
N SER A 431 -4.67 -3.44 -6.52
CA SER A 431 -4.72 -3.65 -5.07
C SER A 431 -5.88 -2.93 -4.41
N MET A 432 -6.40 -1.87 -5.03
CA MET A 432 -7.55 -1.15 -4.51
C MET A 432 -8.34 -0.45 -5.60
N PHE A 433 -9.67 -0.54 -5.53
CA PHE A 433 -10.59 0.29 -6.31
C PHE A 433 -11.74 0.74 -5.41
N MET A 434 -12.01 2.04 -5.37
CA MET A 434 -13.04 2.65 -4.54
C MET A 434 -13.87 3.65 -5.32
N ARG A 435 -15.14 3.79 -4.94
CA ARG A 435 -16.04 4.87 -5.39
C ARG A 435 -17.07 5.16 -4.30
N ALA A 436 -17.36 6.43 -4.06
CA ALA A 436 -18.45 6.83 -3.16
C ALA A 436 -18.35 6.22 -1.75
N GLY A 437 -17.12 6.12 -1.22
CA GLY A 437 -16.84 5.46 0.06
C GLY A 437 -16.85 3.92 0.02
N THR A 438 -17.33 3.28 -1.04
CA THR A 438 -17.31 1.82 -1.19
C THR A 438 -15.96 1.31 -1.68
N VAL A 439 -15.40 0.29 -1.03
CA VAL A 439 -14.33 -0.54 -1.60
C VAL A 439 -14.94 -1.55 -2.58
N LEU A 440 -14.54 -1.48 -3.84
CA LEU A 440 -15.05 -2.29 -4.95
C LEU A 440 -14.11 -3.45 -5.29
N LEU A 441 -12.80 -3.25 -5.13
CA LEU A 441 -11.76 -4.27 -5.15
C LEU A 441 -10.76 -3.97 -4.03
N SER A 442 -10.26 -5.02 -3.38
CA SER A 442 -9.19 -4.97 -2.36
C SER A 442 -8.07 -5.95 -2.71
N ASP A 443 -6.93 -5.86 -2.03
CA ASP A 443 -5.82 -6.80 -2.13
C ASP A 443 -6.06 -8.05 -1.26
N GLY A 444 -5.21 -9.08 -1.37
CA GLY A 444 -5.32 -10.34 -0.64
C GLY A 444 -5.12 -10.19 0.86
N GLY A 445 -4.58 -9.07 1.31
CA GLY A 445 -4.22 -8.81 2.70
C GLY A 445 -2.88 -9.45 3.05
N TYR A 446 -2.59 -9.59 4.35
CA TYR A 446 -1.29 -10.06 4.83
C TYR A 446 -1.11 -11.59 4.74
N ARG A 447 -1.13 -12.31 5.87
CA ARG A 447 -1.07 -13.78 5.90
C ARG A 447 -1.97 -14.31 7.02
N PRO A 448 -2.68 -15.42 6.81
CA PRO A 448 -3.52 -16.03 7.85
C PRO A 448 -2.70 -16.69 8.96
N GLU A 449 -1.56 -17.28 8.59
CA GLU A 449 -0.65 -17.96 9.50
C GLU A 449 0.79 -17.84 9.00
N ALA A 450 1.76 -18.16 9.86
CA ALA A 450 3.16 -18.21 9.45
C ALA A 450 3.58 -19.66 9.14
N PRO A 451 4.42 -19.90 8.11
CA PRO A 451 5.15 -18.90 7.32
C PRO A 451 4.27 -18.08 6.37
N SER A 452 3.25 -18.68 5.73
CA SER A 452 2.30 -17.96 4.88
C SER A 452 0.91 -18.60 4.85
N GLY A 453 0.79 -19.94 4.87
CA GLY A 453 -0.47 -20.68 4.85
C GLY A 453 -0.69 -21.48 3.55
N PRO A 454 -1.86 -22.10 3.33
CA PRO A 454 -2.10 -22.96 2.18
C PRO A 454 -1.88 -22.25 0.84
N TYR A 455 -1.13 -22.89 -0.06
CA TYR A 455 -0.80 -22.38 -1.41
C TYR A 455 -0.03 -21.05 -1.42
N GLY A 456 0.73 -20.80 -0.35
CA GLY A 456 1.39 -19.52 -0.06
C GLY A 456 0.46 -18.41 0.43
N ALA A 457 -0.81 -18.74 0.65
CA ALA A 457 -1.91 -17.86 1.05
C ALA A 457 -1.81 -16.48 0.37
N TYR A 458 -2.20 -15.41 1.06
CA TYR A 458 -2.49 -14.14 0.40
C TYR A 458 -1.29 -13.45 -0.26
N ARG A 459 -0.09 -14.02 -0.18
CA ARG A 459 1.13 -13.55 -0.84
C ARG A 459 1.35 -14.15 -2.24
N SER A 460 0.60 -15.21 -2.57
CA SER A 460 0.69 -15.91 -3.86
C SER A 460 -0.16 -15.23 -4.94
N ASP A 461 0.27 -15.36 -6.20
CA ASP A 461 -0.30 -14.62 -7.34
C ASP A 461 -1.82 -14.85 -7.54
N ILE A 462 -2.33 -16.00 -7.10
CA ILE A 462 -3.73 -16.40 -7.21
C ILE A 462 -4.70 -15.64 -6.30
N PHE A 463 -4.20 -14.83 -5.37
CA PHE A 463 -5.02 -14.05 -4.43
C PHE A 463 -5.10 -12.56 -4.79
N HIS A 464 -4.49 -12.14 -5.91
CA HIS A 464 -4.49 -10.74 -6.35
C HIS A 464 -5.33 -10.54 -7.60
N ASN A 465 -5.83 -9.32 -7.81
CA ASN A 465 -6.61 -8.96 -9.00
C ASN A 465 -5.68 -8.78 -10.20
N ARG A 466 -5.17 -9.88 -10.77
CA ARG A 466 -4.14 -9.92 -11.83
C ARG A 466 -4.36 -11.09 -12.80
N VAL A 467 -3.55 -11.15 -13.86
CA VAL A 467 -3.42 -12.38 -14.66
C VAL A 467 -2.43 -13.33 -14.02
N VAL A 468 -2.81 -14.60 -13.97
CA VAL A 468 -1.99 -15.73 -13.53
C VAL A 468 -1.70 -16.63 -14.73
N VAL A 469 -0.46 -17.09 -14.85
CA VAL A 469 0.00 -17.97 -15.95
C VAL A 469 0.77 -19.15 -15.36
N ARG A 470 0.50 -20.35 -15.89
CA ARG A 470 1.28 -21.57 -15.63
C ARG A 470 1.59 -22.26 -16.96
N ASP A 471 2.77 -22.84 -17.10
CA ASP A 471 3.20 -23.59 -18.28
C ASP A 471 2.72 -25.06 -18.27
N ARG A 472 1.46 -25.24 -17.85
CA ARG A 472 0.78 -26.53 -17.75
C ARG A 472 -0.49 -26.52 -18.56
N ARG A 473 -0.91 -27.69 -19.04
CA ARG A 473 -2.18 -27.89 -19.73
C ARG A 473 -3.29 -28.24 -18.73
N LYS A 474 -4.42 -27.54 -18.80
CA LYS A 474 -5.66 -27.93 -18.13
C LYS A 474 -6.29 -29.15 -18.81
N GLY A 475 -6.64 -30.17 -18.02
CA GLY A 475 -7.42 -31.32 -18.46
C GLY A 475 -8.88 -30.96 -18.79
N ILE A 476 -9.57 -31.81 -19.54
CA ILE A 476 -11.01 -31.65 -19.78
C ILE A 476 -11.74 -31.81 -18.45
N GLY A 477 -12.57 -30.83 -18.06
CA GLY A 477 -13.31 -30.83 -16.80
C GLY A 477 -12.48 -30.55 -15.55
N GLN A 478 -11.16 -30.38 -15.68
CA GLN A 478 -10.30 -29.97 -14.58
C GLN A 478 -10.56 -28.50 -14.23
N ASP A 479 -10.55 -28.14 -12.95
CA ASP A 479 -10.68 -26.76 -12.48
C ASP A 479 -9.42 -25.92 -12.75
N TYR A 480 -9.55 -24.60 -12.94
CA TYR A 480 -8.39 -23.71 -13.16
C TYR A 480 -7.51 -23.60 -11.92
N PHE A 481 -8.09 -23.53 -10.72
CA PHE A 481 -7.33 -23.39 -9.48
C PHE A 481 -6.59 -24.66 -9.09
N GLU A 482 -7.00 -25.84 -9.56
CA GLU A 482 -6.18 -27.06 -9.47
C GLU A 482 -4.87 -26.95 -10.25
N ILE A 483 -4.82 -26.13 -11.32
CA ILE A 483 -3.60 -25.87 -12.08
C ILE A 483 -2.79 -24.72 -11.48
N PHE A 484 -3.46 -23.67 -11.01
CA PHE A 484 -2.80 -22.47 -10.50
C PHE A 484 -2.21 -22.63 -9.11
N ARG A 485 -2.81 -23.45 -8.24
CA ARG A 485 -2.29 -23.71 -6.90
C ARG A 485 -0.95 -24.45 -6.97
N ASP A 486 0.06 -23.86 -6.36
CA ASP A 486 1.38 -24.45 -6.11
C ASP A 486 1.82 -24.11 -4.67
N SER A 487 3.12 -24.11 -4.37
CA SER A 487 3.61 -23.76 -3.04
C SER A 487 3.44 -22.27 -2.70
N GLY A 488 3.17 -21.42 -3.70
CA GLY A 488 3.15 -19.96 -3.58
C GLY A 488 4.54 -19.33 -3.47
N ALA A 489 5.60 -20.09 -3.67
CA ALA A 489 6.97 -19.57 -3.61
C ALA A 489 7.21 -18.48 -4.66
N TYR A 490 7.77 -17.35 -4.24
CA TYR A 490 7.96 -16.19 -5.10
C TYR A 490 8.85 -16.53 -6.31
N ASN A 491 8.48 -16.01 -7.47
CA ASN A 491 9.25 -16.17 -8.70
C ASN A 491 10.28 -15.04 -8.86
N GLU A 492 11.49 -15.23 -8.33
CA GLU A 492 12.57 -14.22 -8.43
C GLU A 492 13.05 -13.92 -9.86
N SER A 493 12.55 -14.63 -10.88
CA SER A 493 12.83 -14.32 -12.29
C SER A 493 11.89 -13.29 -12.91
N VAL A 494 10.83 -12.91 -12.18
CA VAL A 494 9.88 -11.87 -12.59
C VAL A 494 10.57 -10.52 -12.60
N ARG A 495 10.45 -9.78 -13.69
CA ARG A 495 10.90 -8.39 -13.82
C ARG A 495 9.78 -7.53 -14.34
N THR A 496 9.69 -6.30 -13.87
CA THR A 496 8.60 -5.41 -14.25
C THR A 496 9.11 -4.05 -14.73
N ALA A 497 8.26 -3.35 -15.47
CA ALA A 497 8.52 -1.99 -15.90
C ALA A 497 7.22 -1.22 -16.07
N LYS A 498 7.24 0.07 -15.76
CA LYS A 498 6.26 1.01 -16.30
C LYS A 498 6.62 1.26 -17.76
N ILE A 499 5.64 1.14 -18.65
CA ILE A 499 5.80 1.42 -20.08
C ILE A 499 5.27 2.82 -20.39
N ASP A 500 4.07 3.14 -19.90
CA ASP A 500 3.42 4.42 -20.17
C ASP A 500 2.43 4.78 -19.05
N TYR A 501 2.26 6.08 -18.83
CA TYR A 501 1.12 6.69 -18.13
C TYR A 501 0.79 8.03 -18.82
N GLN A 502 -0.48 8.26 -19.11
CA GLN A 502 -0.99 9.53 -19.65
C GLN A 502 -2.26 9.97 -18.97
N ASP A 503 -2.33 11.27 -18.67
CA ASP A 503 -3.51 11.94 -18.15
C ASP A 503 -4.15 12.81 -19.24
N PHE A 504 -5.24 12.37 -19.86
CA PHE A 504 -5.99 13.11 -20.87
C PHE A 504 -7.24 13.77 -20.25
N PRO A 505 -7.86 14.77 -20.89
CA PRO A 505 -9.05 15.44 -20.34
C PRO A 505 -10.23 14.52 -20.01
N GLU A 506 -10.50 13.49 -20.81
CA GLU A 506 -11.65 12.59 -20.62
C GLU A 506 -11.30 11.26 -19.93
N PHE A 507 -10.03 10.84 -19.96
CA PHE A 507 -9.62 9.54 -19.44
C PHE A 507 -8.15 9.54 -19.00
N GLU A 508 -7.80 8.55 -18.19
CA GLU A 508 -6.42 8.24 -17.80
C GLU A 508 -6.02 6.92 -18.45
N TYR A 509 -4.76 6.79 -18.85
CA TYR A 509 -4.19 5.60 -19.47
C TYR A 509 -2.92 5.18 -18.76
N SER A 510 -2.75 3.89 -18.49
CA SER A 510 -1.48 3.31 -18.09
C SER A 510 -1.18 2.02 -18.83
N ARG A 511 0.11 1.73 -19.00
CA ARG A 511 0.62 0.42 -19.45
C ARG A 511 1.82 0.03 -18.61
N THR A 512 1.75 -1.15 -18.01
CA THR A 512 2.84 -1.76 -17.25
C THR A 512 3.16 -3.13 -17.84
N ARG A 513 4.39 -3.60 -17.64
CA ARG A 513 4.91 -4.85 -18.19
C ARG A 513 5.49 -5.71 -17.08
N LEU A 514 5.27 -7.01 -17.22
CA LEU A 514 5.86 -8.08 -16.43
C LEU A 514 6.54 -9.07 -17.39
N ASP A 515 7.78 -9.43 -17.13
CA ASP A 515 8.55 -10.46 -17.82
C ASP A 515 8.82 -11.60 -16.84
N ASP A 516 8.21 -12.76 -17.06
CA ASP A 516 8.47 -13.98 -16.30
C ASP A 516 9.32 -14.92 -17.16
N ARG A 517 10.62 -14.88 -16.93
CA ARG A 517 11.59 -15.66 -17.71
C ARG A 517 11.54 -17.15 -17.39
N ARG A 518 11.16 -17.53 -16.17
CA ARG A 518 11.06 -18.93 -15.77
C ARG A 518 9.87 -19.61 -16.42
N THR A 519 8.71 -18.95 -16.41
CA THR A 519 7.49 -19.48 -17.05
C THR A 519 7.54 -19.25 -18.56
N GLY A 520 8.25 -18.23 -19.04
CA GLY A 520 8.49 -17.95 -20.44
C GLY A 520 7.39 -17.10 -21.08
N TYR A 521 6.97 -16.01 -20.44
CA TYR A 521 5.98 -15.09 -21.00
C TYR A 521 6.28 -13.63 -20.61
N THR A 522 5.74 -12.71 -21.41
CA THR A 522 5.69 -11.28 -21.10
C THR A 522 4.23 -10.84 -21.03
N GLY A 523 3.83 -10.25 -19.91
CA GLY A 523 2.49 -9.78 -19.61
C GLY A 523 2.43 -8.26 -19.55
N ASP A 524 1.67 -7.61 -20.45
CA ASP A 524 1.34 -6.19 -20.31
C ASP A 524 -0.05 -6.03 -19.70
N ARG A 525 -0.20 -5.11 -18.75
CA ARG A 525 -1.49 -4.66 -18.25
C ARG A 525 -1.73 -3.23 -18.65
N ILE A 526 -2.87 -2.99 -19.27
CA ILE A 526 -3.33 -1.68 -19.71
C ILE A 526 -4.57 -1.30 -18.91
N LEU A 527 -4.57 -0.12 -18.30
CA LEU A 527 -5.75 0.47 -17.66
C LEU A 527 -6.16 1.74 -18.40
N VAL A 528 -7.47 1.88 -18.67
CA VAL A 528 -8.08 3.11 -19.15
C VAL A 528 -9.23 3.49 -18.25
N ARG A 529 -9.08 4.52 -17.41
CA ARG A 529 -10.18 5.03 -16.58
C ARG A 529 -10.88 6.18 -17.27
N ASP A 530 -12.18 6.06 -17.50
CA ASP A 530 -13.00 7.20 -17.92
C ASP A 530 -13.25 8.14 -16.73
N LYS A 531 -12.94 9.43 -16.89
CA LYS A 531 -13.02 10.39 -15.79
C LYS A 531 -14.45 10.85 -15.48
N LYS A 532 -15.38 10.70 -16.43
CA LYS A 532 -16.75 11.16 -16.28
C LYS A 532 -17.63 10.08 -15.65
N GLU A 533 -17.45 8.84 -16.10
CA GLU A 533 -18.29 7.71 -15.72
C GLU A 533 -17.58 6.73 -14.79
N ASP A 534 -16.29 6.94 -14.51
CA ASP A 534 -15.46 6.18 -13.56
C ASP A 534 -15.32 4.68 -13.87
N PHE A 535 -15.76 4.20 -15.03
CA PHE A 535 -15.45 2.84 -15.46
C PHE A 535 -13.97 2.71 -15.84
N VAL A 536 -13.45 1.50 -15.71
CA VAL A 536 -12.07 1.16 -16.05
C VAL A 536 -12.04 0.02 -17.04
N ILE A 537 -11.46 0.25 -18.22
CA ILE A 537 -11.15 -0.81 -19.18
C ILE A 537 -9.78 -1.39 -18.80
N VAL A 538 -9.74 -2.68 -18.53
CA VAL A 538 -8.53 -3.45 -18.26
C VAL A 538 -8.28 -4.37 -19.45
N VAL A 539 -7.11 -4.22 -20.07
CA VAL A 539 -6.64 -5.15 -21.10
C VAL A 539 -5.33 -5.77 -20.65
N ASP A 540 -5.39 -7.07 -20.41
CA ASP A 540 -4.20 -7.88 -20.15
C ASP A 540 -3.74 -8.55 -21.44
N VAL A 541 -2.44 -8.48 -21.71
CA VAL A 541 -1.82 -9.03 -22.91
C VAL A 541 -0.73 -9.99 -22.47
N VAL A 542 -0.80 -11.25 -22.88
CA VAL A 542 0.18 -12.29 -22.57
C VAL A 542 0.85 -12.73 -23.88
N LYS A 543 2.10 -12.30 -24.08
CA LYS A 543 2.97 -12.76 -25.17
C LYS A 543 3.78 -13.96 -24.67
N PHE A 544 3.63 -15.10 -25.33
CA PHE A 544 4.35 -16.32 -24.97
C PHE A 544 5.72 -16.36 -25.64
N ASN A 545 6.79 -16.45 -24.86
CA ASN A 545 8.16 -16.38 -25.37
C ASN A 545 8.70 -17.75 -25.80
N GLU A 546 8.02 -18.83 -25.42
CA GLU A 546 8.38 -20.21 -25.75
C GLU A 546 7.18 -20.98 -26.29
N SER A 547 7.43 -21.96 -27.18
CA SER A 547 6.35 -22.78 -27.75
C SER A 547 6.01 -23.96 -26.83
N LYS A 548 4.97 -23.84 -26.00
CA LYS A 548 4.50 -24.89 -25.08
C LYS A 548 3.02 -24.73 -24.71
N TYR A 549 2.51 -25.65 -23.88
CA TYR A 549 1.18 -25.50 -23.30
C TYR A 549 1.21 -24.46 -22.19
N TYR A 550 0.23 -23.56 -22.21
CA TYR A 550 0.00 -22.61 -21.14
C TYR A 550 -1.46 -22.63 -20.71
N THR A 551 -1.68 -22.42 -19.42
CA THR A 551 -2.96 -22.09 -18.81
C THR A 551 -2.82 -20.69 -18.22
N ALA A 552 -3.72 -19.78 -18.60
CA ALA A 552 -3.72 -18.41 -18.12
C ALA A 552 -5.14 -17.94 -17.81
N ALA A 553 -5.31 -17.13 -16.77
CA ALA A 553 -6.58 -16.51 -16.44
C ALA A 553 -6.41 -15.13 -15.82
N ALA A 554 -7.31 -14.21 -16.16
CA ALA A 554 -7.52 -12.96 -15.41
C ALA A 554 -8.40 -13.27 -14.19
N LEU A 555 -7.97 -12.83 -13.00
CA LEU A 555 -8.63 -13.08 -11.73
C LEU A 555 -9.15 -11.77 -11.11
N TRP A 556 -10.35 -11.84 -10.52
CA TRP A 556 -11.02 -10.75 -9.81
C TRP A 556 -11.65 -11.27 -8.53
N HIS A 557 -11.51 -10.56 -7.41
CA HIS A 557 -11.95 -11.04 -6.11
C HIS A 557 -13.09 -10.19 -5.55
N THR A 558 -14.06 -10.85 -4.91
CA THR A 558 -15.20 -10.22 -4.25
C THR A 558 -15.69 -11.05 -3.08
N ARG A 559 -16.46 -10.46 -2.16
CA ARG A 559 -17.18 -11.19 -1.11
C ARG A 559 -18.45 -11.86 -1.62
N THR A 560 -19.21 -11.14 -2.45
CA THR A 560 -20.54 -11.57 -2.90
C THR A 560 -20.73 -11.30 -4.38
N ILE A 561 -21.45 -12.19 -5.05
CA ILE A 561 -21.99 -12.01 -6.39
C ILE A 561 -23.49 -11.82 -6.21
N VAL A 562 -23.97 -10.61 -6.48
CA VAL A 562 -25.39 -10.26 -6.32
C VAL A 562 -26.21 -10.66 -7.54
N ASP A 563 -25.60 -10.66 -8.72
CA ASP A 563 -26.19 -11.13 -9.97
C ASP A 563 -25.08 -11.47 -10.98
N HIS A 564 -25.38 -12.24 -12.01
CA HIS A 564 -24.43 -12.57 -13.07
C HIS A 564 -25.12 -12.97 -14.38
N GLY A 565 -24.36 -12.90 -15.47
CA GLY A 565 -24.69 -13.56 -16.73
C GLY A 565 -23.47 -14.24 -17.33
N ASP A 566 -23.59 -14.71 -18.57
CA ASP A 566 -22.52 -15.48 -19.22
C ASP A 566 -21.19 -14.71 -19.36
N THR A 567 -21.26 -13.37 -19.41
CA THR A 567 -20.13 -12.49 -19.69
C THR A 567 -19.94 -11.40 -18.65
N TRP A 568 -20.63 -11.47 -17.51
CA TRP A 568 -20.56 -10.42 -16.50
C TRP A 568 -20.93 -10.89 -15.10
N PHE A 569 -20.40 -10.20 -14.11
CA PHE A 569 -20.68 -10.44 -12.69
C PHE A 569 -20.95 -9.11 -12.00
N HIS A 570 -22.06 -8.99 -11.29
CA HIS A 570 -22.35 -7.85 -10.44
C HIS A 570 -22.03 -8.23 -9.00
N THR A 571 -21.12 -7.49 -8.38
CA THR A 571 -20.46 -7.93 -7.15
C THR A 571 -20.48 -6.85 -6.07
N ARG A 572 -20.30 -7.29 -4.83
CA ARG A 572 -20.15 -6.40 -3.68
C ARG A 572 -19.18 -6.99 -2.66
N ILE A 573 -18.32 -6.14 -2.14
CA ILE A 573 -17.59 -6.36 -0.89
C ILE A 573 -18.47 -5.80 0.24
N ASP A 574 -18.98 -6.65 1.12
CA ASP A 574 -19.82 -6.27 2.25
C ASP A 574 -18.99 -5.98 3.51
N SER A 575 -17.86 -6.68 3.66
CA SER A 575 -16.89 -6.48 4.73
C SER A 575 -15.44 -6.63 4.24
N LEU A 576 -14.53 -6.01 4.96
CA LEU A 576 -13.09 -6.10 4.79
C LEU A 576 -12.50 -6.77 6.04
N MET A 577 -11.63 -7.75 5.82
CA MET A 577 -10.98 -8.53 6.89
C MET A 577 -11.93 -9.27 7.85
N GLY A 578 -13.18 -9.49 7.46
CA GLY A 578 -14.23 -10.03 8.31
C GLY A 578 -14.58 -9.14 9.52
N GLN A 579 -14.01 -7.94 9.59
CA GLN A 579 -14.03 -7.07 10.77
C GLN A 579 -14.55 -5.68 10.46
N HIS A 580 -14.39 -5.17 9.24
CA HIS A 580 -14.77 -3.80 8.90
C HIS A 580 -15.91 -3.80 7.89
N ALA A 581 -17.06 -3.24 8.27
CA ALA A 581 -18.14 -3.01 7.33
C ALA A 581 -17.65 -2.10 6.19
N ASN A 582 -17.99 -2.43 4.96
CA ASN A 582 -17.73 -1.55 3.82
C ASN A 582 -18.74 -0.39 3.86
N PRO A 583 -18.30 0.88 4.00
CA PRO A 583 -19.20 1.95 4.43
C PRO A 583 -20.14 2.47 3.33
N GLY A 584 -19.80 2.25 2.06
CA GLY A 584 -20.63 2.69 0.93
C GLY A 584 -21.56 1.59 0.38
N ASP A 585 -22.45 1.99 -0.50
CA ASP A 585 -23.53 1.14 -1.04
C ASP A 585 -23.38 0.78 -2.53
N ASN A 586 -22.30 1.24 -3.18
CA ASN A 586 -22.02 0.92 -4.57
C ASN A 586 -21.72 -0.57 -4.76
N LYS A 587 -21.88 -1.02 -6.00
CA LYS A 587 -21.52 -2.35 -6.47
C LYS A 587 -20.49 -2.23 -7.59
N LEU A 588 -19.84 -3.33 -7.90
CA LEU A 588 -18.94 -3.43 -9.04
C LEU A 588 -19.53 -4.36 -10.08
N LEU A 589 -19.84 -3.85 -11.26
CA LEU A 589 -20.13 -4.67 -12.42
C LEU A 589 -18.81 -4.98 -13.16
N ILE A 590 -18.49 -6.26 -13.27
CA ILE A 590 -17.32 -6.78 -13.97
C ILE A 590 -17.81 -7.37 -15.30
N VAL A 591 -17.54 -6.70 -16.41
CA VAL A 591 -17.95 -7.13 -17.76
C VAL A 591 -16.76 -7.73 -18.51
N MET A 592 -16.96 -8.89 -19.14
CA MET A 592 -15.94 -9.66 -19.86
C MET A 592 -16.46 -9.98 -21.27
N PRO A 593 -16.41 -9.03 -22.23
CA PRO A 593 -17.11 -9.13 -23.52
C PRO A 593 -16.51 -10.16 -24.52
N GLY A 594 -15.61 -11.05 -24.07
CA GLY A 594 -14.92 -12.05 -24.91
C GLY A 594 -15.36 -13.49 -24.66
N SER A 595 -15.02 -14.41 -25.56
CA SER A 595 -15.51 -15.80 -25.57
C SER A 595 -14.59 -16.81 -24.85
N LYS A 596 -14.11 -16.46 -23.66
CA LYS A 596 -13.20 -17.30 -22.87
C LYS A 596 -13.95 -18.08 -21.78
N ASP A 597 -13.28 -19.09 -21.21
CA ASP A 597 -13.88 -19.93 -20.16
C ASP A 597 -13.92 -19.14 -18.85
N SER A 598 -15.10 -18.80 -18.36
CA SER A 598 -15.30 -18.02 -17.14
C SER A 598 -16.03 -18.81 -16.06
N GLY A 599 -15.74 -18.48 -14.81
CA GLY A 599 -16.36 -19.15 -13.66
C GLY A 599 -15.91 -18.54 -12.35
N THR A 600 -16.24 -19.24 -11.26
CA THR A 600 -15.98 -18.78 -9.90
C THR A 600 -15.43 -19.89 -9.03
N VAL A 601 -14.57 -19.54 -8.08
CA VAL A 601 -14.01 -20.45 -7.08
C VAL A 601 -13.99 -19.75 -5.72
N GLY A 602 -14.47 -20.44 -4.68
CA GLY A 602 -14.35 -19.94 -3.31
C GLY A 602 -12.89 -19.95 -2.83
N GLN A 603 -12.51 -18.91 -2.09
CA GLN A 603 -11.19 -18.76 -1.50
C GLN A 603 -11.30 -18.24 -0.07
N ASP A 604 -10.45 -18.72 0.83
CA ASP A 604 -10.11 -17.96 2.04
C ASP A 604 -9.11 -16.87 1.61
N ARG A 605 -9.45 -15.60 1.79
CA ARG A 605 -8.68 -14.44 1.35
C ARG A 605 -8.87 -13.27 2.32
N ALA A 606 -7.80 -12.57 2.68
CA ALA A 606 -7.86 -11.44 3.62
C ALA A 606 -8.59 -11.78 4.94
N MET A 607 -8.39 -12.97 5.50
CA MET A 607 -9.04 -13.48 6.72
C MET A 607 -10.58 -13.59 6.63
N GLN A 608 -11.11 -13.80 5.42
CA GLN A 608 -12.54 -13.94 5.16
C GLN A 608 -12.83 -14.79 3.91
N ASP A 609 -14.02 -15.42 3.83
CA ASP A 609 -14.41 -16.26 2.69
C ASP A 609 -14.78 -15.47 1.42
N GLU A 610 -13.89 -15.32 0.45
CA GLU A 610 -14.16 -14.62 -0.80
C GLU A 610 -14.41 -15.54 -1.99
N ILE A 611 -14.75 -14.93 -3.12
CA ILE A 611 -15.01 -15.55 -4.40
C ILE A 611 -14.03 -14.96 -5.42
N ALA A 612 -13.18 -15.82 -5.99
CA ALA A 612 -12.40 -15.50 -7.16
C ALA A 612 -13.24 -15.76 -8.41
N ILE A 613 -13.45 -14.72 -9.22
CA ILE A 613 -14.01 -14.77 -10.56
C ILE A 613 -12.85 -14.88 -11.53
N TYR A 614 -12.90 -15.85 -12.44
CA TYR A 614 -11.85 -16.04 -13.44
C TYR A 614 -12.39 -15.93 -14.86
N ASN A 615 -11.50 -15.56 -15.78
CA ASN A 615 -11.69 -15.66 -17.22
C ASN A 615 -10.40 -16.22 -17.84
N GLY A 616 -10.47 -17.44 -18.39
CA GLY A 616 -9.30 -18.27 -18.63
C GLY A 616 -9.20 -18.86 -20.03
N THR A 617 -7.98 -19.29 -20.37
CA THR A 617 -7.66 -20.09 -21.55
C THR A 617 -6.59 -21.12 -21.23
N SER A 618 -6.63 -22.28 -21.90
CA SER A 618 -5.59 -23.30 -21.81
C SER A 618 -5.39 -23.98 -23.15
N GLN A 619 -4.23 -23.77 -23.78
CA GLN A 619 -3.89 -24.37 -25.06
C GLN A 619 -2.38 -24.36 -25.32
N TYR A 620 -1.98 -24.92 -26.46
CA TYR A 620 -0.62 -24.78 -26.97
C TYR A 620 -0.46 -23.41 -27.63
N PHE A 621 0.57 -22.67 -27.25
CA PHE A 621 0.94 -21.41 -27.89
C PHE A 621 2.28 -21.56 -28.59
N ALA A 622 2.43 -20.94 -29.77
CA ALA A 622 3.73 -20.81 -30.41
C ALA A 622 4.47 -19.61 -29.79
N ALA A 623 5.81 -19.66 -29.82
CA ALA A 623 6.63 -18.51 -29.43
C ALA A 623 6.25 -17.29 -30.28
N GLY A 624 6.03 -16.15 -29.61
CA GLY A 624 5.54 -14.91 -30.19
C GLY A 624 4.02 -14.79 -30.27
N SER A 625 3.25 -15.87 -30.06
CA SER A 625 1.78 -15.78 -29.99
C SER A 625 1.33 -14.92 -28.82
N VAL A 626 0.20 -14.24 -29.00
CA VAL A 626 -0.38 -13.34 -27.99
C VAL A 626 -1.79 -13.81 -27.62
N ALA A 627 -2.08 -13.87 -26.34
CA ALA A 627 -3.43 -13.94 -25.81
C ALA A 627 -3.79 -12.62 -25.13
N SER A 628 -5.03 -12.19 -25.21
CA SER A 628 -5.52 -11.01 -24.50
C SER A 628 -6.76 -11.31 -23.67
N PHE A 629 -6.93 -10.62 -22.54
CA PHE A 629 -8.13 -10.63 -21.70
C PHE A 629 -8.63 -9.20 -21.59
N VAL A 630 -9.94 -9.00 -21.75
CA VAL A 630 -10.58 -7.69 -21.66
C VAL A 630 -11.59 -7.75 -20.53
N THR A 631 -11.46 -6.86 -19.56
CA THR A 631 -12.41 -6.70 -18.46
C THR A 631 -12.77 -5.23 -18.33
N ILE A 632 -14.04 -4.92 -18.06
CA ILE A 632 -14.51 -3.57 -17.83
C ILE A 632 -15.10 -3.53 -16.43
N LEU A 633 -14.51 -2.70 -15.57
CA LEU A 633 -14.87 -2.52 -14.17
C LEU A 633 -15.76 -1.28 -14.08
N VAL A 634 -17.04 -1.45 -13.76
CA VAL A 634 -18.03 -0.37 -13.74
C VAL A 634 -18.57 -0.23 -12.31
N PRO A 635 -18.20 0.85 -11.58
CA PRO A 635 -18.92 1.22 -10.37
C PRO A 635 -20.37 1.51 -10.71
N THR A 636 -21.31 0.90 -9.98
CA THR A 636 -22.74 1.18 -10.14
C THR A 636 -23.36 1.52 -8.79
N ASP A 637 -24.45 2.27 -8.82
CA ASP A 637 -25.27 2.49 -7.63
C ASP A 637 -25.93 1.19 -7.16
N ARG A 638 -26.36 1.15 -5.89
CA ARG A 638 -26.93 -0.04 -5.22
C ARG A 638 -28.11 -0.67 -5.97
N GLU A 639 -28.99 0.17 -6.50
CA GLU A 639 -30.25 -0.23 -7.14
C GLU A 639 -30.14 -0.29 -8.67
N SER A 640 -28.93 -0.09 -9.22
CA SER A 640 -28.70 -0.19 -10.65
C SER A 640 -28.88 -1.63 -11.14
N ASP A 641 -29.62 -1.77 -12.24
CA ASP A 641 -29.73 -3.00 -13.01
C ASP A 641 -28.46 -3.19 -13.86
N ALA A 642 -27.75 -4.30 -13.66
CA ALA A 642 -26.53 -4.62 -14.37
C ALA A 642 -26.75 -4.70 -15.89
N GLU A 643 -27.89 -5.24 -16.34
CA GLU A 643 -28.18 -5.41 -17.76
C GLU A 643 -28.21 -4.08 -18.52
N SER A 644 -28.63 -2.99 -17.85
CA SER A 644 -28.68 -1.65 -18.43
C SER A 644 -27.32 -1.06 -18.82
N TYR A 645 -26.21 -1.61 -18.29
CA TYR A 645 -24.85 -1.14 -18.56
C TYR A 645 -24.13 -1.97 -19.62
N ILE A 646 -24.44 -3.26 -19.76
CA ILE A 646 -23.59 -4.20 -20.51
C ILE A 646 -23.60 -3.89 -22.00
N ASP A 647 -24.76 -3.59 -22.57
CA ASP A 647 -24.94 -3.34 -24.01
C ASP A 647 -24.16 -2.12 -24.52
N ARG A 648 -23.72 -1.26 -23.59
CA ARG A 648 -22.89 -0.08 -23.86
C ARG A 648 -21.49 -0.47 -24.28
N PHE A 649 -20.98 -1.62 -23.82
CA PHE A 649 -19.61 -2.06 -24.03
C PHE A 649 -19.52 -3.14 -25.09
N ARG A 650 -18.84 -2.85 -26.19
CA ARG A 650 -18.71 -3.78 -27.33
C ARG A 650 -17.26 -3.99 -27.70
N LEU A 651 -16.89 -5.24 -27.84
CA LEU A 651 -15.60 -5.62 -28.39
C LEU A 651 -15.69 -5.62 -29.91
N ILE A 652 -15.13 -4.60 -30.56
CA ILE A 652 -15.14 -4.46 -32.03
C ILE A 652 -14.06 -5.34 -32.65
N LYS A 653 -12.94 -5.49 -31.93
CA LYS A 653 -11.79 -6.27 -32.38
C LYS A 653 -11.07 -6.88 -31.19
N GLN A 654 -10.68 -8.14 -31.34
CA GLN A 654 -9.73 -8.83 -30.48
C GLN A 654 -9.03 -9.91 -31.31
N ASP A 655 -7.82 -9.62 -31.75
CA ASP A 655 -6.97 -10.55 -32.48
C ASP A 655 -5.54 -10.51 -31.92
N GLU A 656 -4.56 -11.05 -32.66
CA GLU A 656 -3.15 -11.05 -32.24
C GLU A 656 -2.48 -9.66 -32.32
N GLN A 657 -3.11 -8.68 -32.97
CA GLN A 657 -2.53 -7.37 -33.22
C GLN A 657 -3.10 -6.30 -32.27
N ALA A 658 -4.40 -6.35 -32.03
CA ALA A 658 -5.11 -5.28 -31.33
C ALA A 658 -6.34 -5.75 -30.57
N VAL A 659 -6.70 -4.94 -29.57
CA VAL A 659 -8.03 -4.90 -28.95
C VAL A 659 -8.68 -3.55 -29.28
N THR A 660 -9.98 -3.56 -29.59
CA THR A 660 -10.81 -2.35 -29.68
C THR A 660 -12.05 -2.50 -28.83
N VAL A 661 -12.17 -1.66 -27.80
CA VAL A 661 -13.37 -1.55 -26.99
C VAL A 661 -14.15 -0.31 -27.42
N GLN A 662 -15.41 -0.49 -27.81
CA GLN A 662 -16.34 0.58 -28.11
C GLN A 662 -17.30 0.77 -26.94
N VAL A 663 -17.54 2.04 -26.57
CA VAL A 663 -18.46 2.45 -25.51
C VAL A 663 -19.53 3.35 -26.11
N ASP A 664 -20.80 3.03 -25.81
CA ASP A 664 -22.01 3.75 -26.28
C ASP A 664 -22.10 3.92 -27.80
N GLY A 665 -21.44 3.03 -28.56
CA GLY A 665 -21.40 3.11 -30.03
C GLY A 665 -20.60 4.29 -30.60
N THR A 666 -20.06 5.19 -29.76
CA THR A 666 -19.54 6.49 -30.19
C THR A 666 -18.09 6.73 -29.78
N ARG A 667 -17.63 6.10 -28.69
CA ARG A 667 -16.26 6.16 -28.18
C ARG A 667 -15.54 4.85 -28.48
N SER A 668 -14.33 4.90 -29.04
CA SER A 668 -13.52 3.73 -29.40
C SER A 668 -12.14 3.85 -28.76
N PHE A 669 -11.73 2.81 -28.03
CA PHE A 669 -10.42 2.68 -27.39
C PHE A 669 -9.64 1.56 -28.08
N GLY A 670 -8.59 1.93 -28.82
CA GLY A 670 -7.72 1.01 -29.55
C GLY A 670 -6.41 0.75 -28.80
N ILE A 671 -6.11 -0.51 -28.52
CA ILE A 671 -4.90 -0.95 -27.80
C ILE A 671 -4.08 -1.88 -28.71
N LYS A 672 -2.81 -1.52 -28.95
CA LYS A 672 -1.84 -2.35 -29.66
C LYS A 672 -1.27 -3.43 -28.74
N LEU A 673 -1.34 -4.69 -29.15
CA LEU A 673 -0.94 -5.81 -28.30
C LEU A 673 0.57 -6.09 -28.34
N ASP A 674 1.19 -6.00 -29.52
CA ASP A 674 2.64 -6.16 -29.66
C ASP A 674 3.31 -4.82 -30.03
N LEU A 675 4.03 -4.23 -29.08
CA LEU A 675 4.74 -2.96 -29.28
C LEU A 675 5.90 -3.08 -30.26
N ASP A 676 6.49 -4.26 -30.41
CA ASP A 676 7.64 -4.47 -31.30
C ASP A 676 7.20 -4.73 -32.75
N ARG A 677 5.89 -4.77 -33.03
CA ARG A 677 5.34 -5.10 -34.36
C ARG A 677 5.85 -4.17 -35.46
N ASP A 678 6.04 -2.90 -35.15
CA ASP A 678 6.54 -1.91 -36.10
C ASP A 678 8.07 -1.82 -36.13
N VAL A 679 8.77 -2.59 -35.29
CA VAL A 679 10.23 -2.55 -35.22
C VAL A 679 10.83 -3.30 -36.39
N LEU A 680 11.52 -2.56 -37.25
CA LEU A 680 12.19 -3.08 -38.45
C LEU A 680 13.42 -3.91 -38.10
N THR A 681 13.60 -4.99 -38.85
CA THR A 681 14.79 -5.85 -38.73
C THR A 681 16.06 -5.13 -39.14
N GLU A 682 15.98 -4.20 -40.10
CA GLU A 682 17.13 -3.39 -40.49
C GLU A 682 17.58 -2.46 -39.36
N ASP A 683 18.89 -2.27 -39.26
CA ASP A 683 19.49 -1.29 -38.36
C ASP A 683 19.48 0.11 -39.02
N ILE A 684 18.27 0.69 -39.15
CA ILE A 684 18.02 2.05 -39.66
C ILE A 684 17.28 2.87 -38.60
N ARG A 685 17.40 4.19 -38.61
CA ARG A 685 16.68 5.09 -37.68
C ARG A 685 15.67 5.97 -38.41
N PRO A 686 14.43 6.11 -37.90
CA PRO A 686 13.83 5.30 -36.84
C PRO A 686 13.79 3.82 -37.23
N ARG A 687 13.86 2.92 -36.23
CA ARG A 687 13.72 1.47 -36.48
C ARG A 687 12.26 1.08 -36.68
N TYR A 688 11.42 1.97 -37.19
CA TYR A 688 10.00 1.74 -37.35
C TYR A 688 9.47 2.57 -38.53
N ASN A 689 8.35 2.12 -39.10
CA ASN A 689 7.57 2.92 -40.04
C ASN A 689 6.07 2.67 -39.87
N TYR A 690 5.27 3.61 -40.35
CA TYR A 690 3.82 3.56 -40.24
C TYR A 690 3.24 2.30 -40.91
N GLU A 691 3.71 1.93 -42.10
CA GLU A 691 3.16 0.83 -42.89
C GLU A 691 3.30 -0.53 -42.19
N SER A 692 4.41 -0.75 -41.49
CA SER A 692 4.66 -1.95 -40.68
C SER A 692 3.84 -1.98 -39.39
N GLY A 693 3.54 -0.79 -38.84
CA GLY A 693 2.91 -0.63 -37.54
C GLY A 693 1.41 -0.39 -37.55
N MET A 694 0.85 0.02 -38.68
CA MET A 694 -0.53 0.43 -38.79
C MET A 694 -1.48 -0.73 -38.48
N ILE A 695 -2.50 -0.46 -37.68
CA ILE A 695 -3.56 -1.38 -37.33
C ILE A 695 -4.90 -0.68 -37.54
N GLU A 696 -5.84 -1.39 -38.16
CA GLU A 696 -7.23 -0.97 -38.26
C GLU A 696 -7.99 -1.37 -36.99
N TYR A 697 -8.59 -0.39 -36.32
CA TYR A 697 -9.38 -0.51 -35.08
C TYR A 697 -10.89 -0.34 -35.34
N GLY A 698 -11.34 -0.54 -36.59
CA GLY A 698 -12.73 -0.36 -37.00
C GLY A 698 -13.04 1.07 -37.47
N THR A 699 -13.07 2.05 -36.56
CA THR A 699 -13.39 3.46 -36.91
C THR A 699 -12.19 4.28 -37.38
N HIS A 700 -10.99 3.79 -37.08
CA HIS A 700 -9.73 4.49 -37.34
C HIS A 700 -8.58 3.51 -37.58
N THR A 701 -7.50 4.03 -38.15
CA THR A 701 -6.26 3.30 -38.44
C THR A 701 -5.07 4.10 -37.92
N THR A 702 -4.20 3.46 -37.15
CA THR A 702 -3.01 4.10 -36.58
C THR A 702 -1.93 3.08 -36.24
N ASP A 703 -0.69 3.52 -36.10
CA ASP A 703 0.44 2.75 -35.57
C ASP A 703 0.67 2.96 -34.05
N ALA A 704 -0.18 3.78 -33.43
CA ALA A 704 -0.12 4.15 -32.01
C ALA A 704 -0.17 2.94 -31.08
N ASP A 705 0.45 3.07 -29.91
CA ASP A 705 0.42 2.04 -28.87
C ASP A 705 -0.94 2.00 -28.16
N PHE A 706 -1.54 3.18 -28.00
CA PHE A 706 -2.91 3.40 -27.55
C PHE A 706 -3.56 4.52 -28.38
N SER A 707 -4.87 4.39 -28.61
CA SER A 707 -5.68 5.37 -29.34
C SER A 707 -7.09 5.49 -28.76
N TYR A 708 -7.64 6.68 -28.86
CA TYR A 708 -9.01 7.02 -28.50
C TYR A 708 -9.64 7.84 -29.62
N VAL A 709 -10.88 7.52 -29.98
CA VAL A 709 -11.69 8.30 -30.92
C VAL A 709 -13.11 8.39 -30.40
N SER A 710 -13.66 9.60 -30.32
CA SER A 710 -15.05 9.87 -29.93
C SER A 710 -15.78 10.70 -30.98
N THR A 711 -16.93 10.16 -31.39
CA THR A 711 -17.88 10.81 -32.30
C THR A 711 -19.12 11.33 -31.56
N ALA A 712 -19.11 11.30 -30.22
CA ALA A 712 -20.23 11.71 -29.39
C ALA A 712 -20.39 13.25 -29.29
N SER A 713 -19.31 13.99 -29.43
CA SER A 713 -19.30 15.46 -29.40
C SER A 713 -19.61 16.06 -30.76
N GLU A 714 -20.04 17.33 -30.79
CA GLU A 714 -20.27 18.07 -32.05
C GLU A 714 -19.03 18.07 -32.96
N ASN A 715 -17.84 18.07 -32.35
CA ASN A 715 -16.55 17.89 -33.01
C ASN A 715 -16.00 16.48 -32.72
N LEU A 716 -15.31 15.89 -33.70
CA LEU A 716 -14.56 14.64 -33.51
C LEU A 716 -13.45 14.84 -32.48
N ARG A 717 -13.41 14.02 -31.42
CA ARG A 717 -12.33 14.01 -30.43
C ARG A 717 -11.44 12.79 -30.64
N TRP A 718 -10.14 12.96 -30.51
CA TRP A 718 -9.20 11.85 -30.55
C TRP A 718 -7.96 12.15 -29.72
N ALA A 719 -7.31 11.06 -29.29
CA ALA A 719 -6.03 11.10 -28.61
C ALA A 719 -5.27 9.81 -28.92
N ALA A 720 -3.94 9.86 -28.94
CA ALA A 720 -3.12 8.66 -29.13
C ALA A 720 -1.71 8.84 -28.56
N THR A 721 -1.06 7.70 -28.25
CA THR A 721 0.29 7.66 -27.70
C THR A 721 1.24 6.93 -28.63
N ASN A 722 2.50 7.39 -28.64
CA ASN A 722 3.59 6.80 -29.42
C ASN A 722 3.21 6.53 -30.90
N LEU A 723 2.72 7.56 -31.59
CA LEU A 723 2.12 7.47 -32.93
C LEU A 723 2.94 8.20 -34.01
N VAL A 724 2.91 7.69 -35.25
CA VAL A 724 3.32 8.45 -36.45
C VAL A 724 2.11 9.07 -37.13
N ARG A 725 1.01 8.34 -37.26
CA ARG A 725 -0.16 8.80 -38.02
C ARG A 725 -1.45 8.19 -37.51
N ILE A 726 -2.53 8.97 -37.56
CA ILE A 726 -3.89 8.47 -37.33
C ILE A 726 -4.85 8.96 -38.42
N ASP A 727 -5.58 8.01 -39.00
CA ASP A 727 -6.65 8.24 -39.95
C ASP A 727 -7.98 7.84 -39.33
N VAL A 728 -8.98 8.72 -39.37
CA VAL A 728 -10.33 8.45 -38.88
C VAL A 728 -11.32 8.63 -40.03
N ASN A 729 -12.15 7.63 -40.30
CA ASN A 729 -13.12 7.65 -41.40
C ASN A 729 -12.52 8.11 -42.76
N GLY A 730 -11.28 7.68 -43.06
CA GLY A 730 -10.57 8.04 -44.30
C GLY A 730 -9.96 9.44 -44.34
N THR A 731 -10.04 10.21 -43.25
CA THR A 731 -9.40 11.52 -43.11
C THR A 731 -8.19 11.41 -42.20
N THR A 732 -7.03 11.87 -42.67
CA THR A 732 -5.81 11.98 -41.85
C THR A 732 -5.98 13.14 -40.88
N LEU A 733 -6.03 12.83 -39.58
CA LEU A 733 -6.13 13.86 -38.54
C LEU A 733 -4.76 14.30 -38.05
N PHE A 734 -3.79 13.40 -38.10
CA PHE A 734 -2.42 13.67 -37.71
C PHE A 734 -1.46 12.83 -38.54
N ASP A 735 -0.40 13.48 -39.01
CA ASP A 735 0.73 12.83 -39.69
C ASP A 735 2.03 13.50 -39.25
N ALA A 736 2.91 12.73 -38.61
CA ALA A 736 4.18 13.23 -38.12
C ALA A 736 5.08 13.66 -39.30
N PRO A 737 5.75 14.83 -39.21
CA PRO A 737 6.61 15.31 -40.26
C PRO A 737 7.80 14.37 -40.46
N SER A 738 8.25 14.27 -41.70
CA SER A 738 9.45 13.50 -42.03
C SER A 738 10.71 14.26 -41.66
N SER A 739 11.74 13.55 -41.19
CA SER A 739 13.05 14.09 -40.86
C SER A 739 14.16 13.13 -41.29
N GLN A 740 15.36 13.67 -41.46
CA GLN A 740 16.58 12.87 -41.47
C GLN A 740 16.93 12.48 -40.04
N PHE A 741 17.41 11.26 -39.85
CA PHE A 741 17.84 10.75 -38.55
C PHE A 741 19.33 10.41 -38.60
N PHE A 742 20.00 10.65 -37.49
CA PHE A 742 21.38 10.23 -37.33
C PHE A 742 21.49 8.71 -37.51
N GLN A 743 22.29 8.28 -38.49
CA GLN A 743 22.71 6.90 -38.65
C GLN A 743 24.21 6.79 -38.40
N VAL A 744 24.64 5.62 -37.91
CA VAL A 744 26.04 5.23 -37.95
C VAL A 744 26.45 4.84 -39.39
N TRP A 745 27.76 4.85 -39.68
CA TRP A 745 28.33 4.42 -40.97
C TRP A 745 27.94 5.24 -42.21
N GLY A 746 27.59 6.52 -42.02
CA GLY A 746 27.40 7.46 -43.14
C GLY A 746 26.07 7.32 -43.90
N ARG A 747 25.03 6.77 -43.27
CA ARG A 747 23.68 6.56 -43.86
C ARG A 747 22.64 7.62 -43.43
N SER A 748 23.09 8.79 -42.95
CA SER A 748 22.20 9.83 -42.40
C SER A 748 21.31 10.54 -43.43
N ASP A 749 21.40 10.15 -44.71
CA ASP A 749 20.49 10.57 -45.77
C ASP A 749 19.12 9.86 -45.71
N HIS A 750 19.00 8.78 -44.92
CA HIS A 750 17.73 8.10 -44.69
C HIS A 750 16.69 9.03 -44.03
N VAL A 751 15.51 9.08 -44.63
CA VAL A 751 14.36 9.89 -44.17
C VAL A 751 13.32 8.97 -43.56
N GLY A 752 12.85 9.31 -42.37
CA GLY A 752 11.76 8.62 -41.68
C GLY A 752 10.88 9.60 -40.91
N ARG A 753 9.98 9.09 -40.07
CA ARG A 753 9.08 9.89 -39.23
C ARG A 753 9.28 9.49 -37.77
N ALA A 754 9.47 10.45 -36.87
CA ALA A 754 9.54 10.15 -35.45
C ALA A 754 8.13 9.89 -34.91
N LYS A 755 7.97 8.85 -34.08
CA LYS A 755 6.77 8.70 -33.26
C LYS A 755 6.69 9.85 -32.27
N TRP A 756 5.52 10.45 -32.15
CA TRP A 756 5.22 11.46 -31.15
C TRP A 756 4.74 10.79 -29.89
N ARG A 757 5.26 11.23 -28.74
CA ARG A 757 5.02 10.61 -27.44
C ARG A 757 3.53 10.50 -27.11
N ARG A 758 2.79 11.58 -27.40
CA ARG A 758 1.34 11.71 -27.28
C ARG A 758 0.87 12.87 -28.15
N TRP A 759 -0.37 12.81 -28.62
CA TRP A 759 -1.07 13.93 -29.24
C TRP A 759 -2.58 13.76 -29.09
N ASP A 760 -3.30 14.88 -29.08
CA ASP A 760 -4.76 14.93 -28.98
C ASP A 760 -5.27 16.24 -29.62
N ASN A 761 -6.59 16.36 -29.76
CA ASN A 761 -7.24 17.56 -30.29
C ASN A 761 -8.26 18.18 -29.32
N TYR A 762 -8.03 18.09 -28.01
CA TYR A 762 -8.99 18.62 -27.03
C TYR A 762 -9.09 20.15 -27.01
N ASP A 763 -8.07 20.86 -27.51
CA ASP A 763 -7.98 22.32 -27.56
C ASP A 763 -8.43 22.94 -28.90
N GLU A 764 -8.86 22.12 -29.87
CA GLU A 764 -9.38 22.52 -31.20
C GLU A 764 -10.91 22.49 -31.25
#